data_AF-A0A956QJ60-F1
#
_entry.id   AF-A0A956QJ60-F1
#
_cell.length_a   1.000
_cell.length_b   1.000
_cell.length_c   1.000
_cell.angle_alpha   90.00
_cell.angle_beta   90.00
_cell.angle_gamma   90.00
#
_symmetry.space_group_name_H-M   'P 1'
#
loop_
_entity.id
_entity.type
_entity.pdbx_description
1 polymer ?
#
loop_
_entity_poly.entity_id
_entity_poly.type
_entity_poly.pdbx_seq_one_letter_code
_entity_poly.pdbx_strand_id
1 'polypeptide(L)'
;ASQVHSLNHEVLERCLTLPLFDGRRLGRGPDLGKVCCCLPGFETVYRALGVAVLDPETAQLIAPLLEAASWKPLGLEELVSRLALRTLDFAQVEPVQAALLAHHDQLLERFSPNFLAHLGVWRNQAGQVVPANRLVNDAELLELLADPEATPAPQPLGARLQDYQTLKPEDYLRAWLSKRARLGEPLGHQPPPLDRLDGVTAVARRLPEGQLLLVSSSGHLVDHWLPTAAPATIALLDGCEFLHPDWPAELAAGARRMPAAEVLSRLPSLDDPELRARFYDWLLECRNEIFTNPDARRFLAEEKLFLSSGGRWLAAEELVLDPDFPELDIDWRPHSEIPAECLELLRRQLDVGSPDPEEVLTAHLLPAYRARLREGGEGPVLDYIIKLTTRVPARLVRSLVGQPDLRDDSGRVQPFSELVLPPAHCPPLPGIPCPARYQERREFLDKLGVGRVPARHHLEAAMSLTSLAECIALATSLAAWLREYDLEEVSAIVRDAAWLFDGQSKKRYPVELLCPRAEVEALAGTFPELYPHPDLSPVLDVRLQEWLGLRTAADLDFPDVVRHLLARVQSGQPVGLHLYRFFEDGLERNSIDADQLRRALADKAFIFCDDGHFRRPDKVFSIPVFRWFGERRGCWEAAGEFPRLCQTFSIPNRLESGSILAFLEEVAREGPEMLEQEPALPRMLRACFTELVSTGASVPRGWPVILTRDQRLVTSDHGSLVRSDTPTLEALFSEVGDLLVAEPGGPQDAVALDLFYAR
;
A
#
# COMPACT_ATOMS: atom_id res chain seq x y z
N ALA A 1 94.96 -23.55 63.12
CA ALA A 1 95.87 -24.69 62.89
C ALA A 1 95.83 -25.55 64.14
N SER A 2 95.28 -26.77 64.15
CA SER A 2 95.56 -27.87 63.23
C SER A 2 94.33 -28.73 62.92
N GLN A 3 94.09 -28.91 61.61
CA GLN A 3 93.31 -29.97 60.92
C GLN A 3 91.77 -29.93 61.12
N VAL A 4 90.89 -29.38 60.28
CA VAL A 4 90.83 -28.83 58.89
C VAL A 4 91.04 -29.81 57.72
N HIS A 5 91.41 -31.08 57.93
CA HIS A 5 91.56 -32.01 56.80
C HIS A 5 90.78 -33.31 57.01
N SER A 6 89.44 -33.22 56.88
CA SER A 6 88.59 -34.33 56.40
C SER A 6 87.10 -33.94 56.19
N LEU A 7 86.77 -32.65 56.03
CA LEU A 7 85.41 -32.25 55.64
C LEU A 7 85.27 -32.38 54.12
N ASN A 8 84.66 -33.49 53.71
CA ASN A 8 84.44 -33.86 52.32
C ASN A 8 83.45 -32.88 51.64
N HIS A 9 83.66 -32.60 50.37
CA HIS A 9 82.92 -31.64 49.53
C HIS A 9 81.40 -31.93 49.48
N GLU A 10 81.01 -33.16 49.81
CA GLU A 10 79.62 -33.64 49.97
C GLU A 10 78.89 -33.08 51.22
N VAL A 11 79.63 -32.70 52.26
CA VAL A 11 79.09 -32.04 53.47
C VAL A 11 78.74 -30.58 53.17
N LEU A 12 79.37 -29.96 52.17
CA LEU A 12 79.15 -28.56 51.82
C LEU A 12 78.03 -28.36 50.79
N GLU A 13 77.76 -29.34 49.92
CA GLU A 13 76.71 -29.20 48.89
C GLU A 13 75.32 -29.74 49.28
N ARG A 14 75.17 -30.40 50.43
CA ARG A 14 73.84 -30.82 50.93
C ARG A 14 73.39 -30.16 52.22
N CYS A 15 74.28 -29.51 52.97
CA CYS A 15 73.90 -28.56 54.03
C CYS A 15 73.08 -27.35 53.53
N LEU A 16 72.81 -27.23 52.21
CA LEU A 16 72.02 -26.14 51.63
C LEU A 16 70.83 -26.58 50.75
N THR A 17 70.61 -27.87 50.51
CA THR A 17 69.52 -28.33 49.62
C THR A 17 68.84 -29.64 50.07
N LEU A 18 69.11 -30.09 51.29
CA LEU A 18 68.50 -31.29 51.83
C LEU A 18 66.99 -31.10 52.08
N PRO A 19 66.14 -31.95 51.50
CA PRO A 19 64.78 -32.08 51.97
C PRO A 19 64.90 -32.68 53.36
N LEU A 20 64.38 -32.00 54.38
CA LEU A 20 64.09 -32.69 55.64
C LEU A 20 62.87 -33.59 55.39
N PHE A 21 63.14 -34.69 54.67
CA PHE A 21 62.25 -35.80 54.39
C PHE A 21 61.76 -36.41 55.71
N ASP A 22 60.46 -36.69 55.68
CA ASP A 22 59.76 -37.87 56.17
C ASP A 22 60.12 -38.38 57.56
N GLY A 23 59.33 -37.89 58.53
CA GLY A 23 59.13 -38.61 59.80
C GLY A 23 59.02 -37.75 61.05
N ARG A 24 59.14 -36.42 60.97
CA ARG A 24 58.89 -35.56 62.14
C ARG A 24 57.40 -35.38 62.41
N ARG A 25 56.93 -35.97 63.50
CA ARG A 25 56.35 -35.24 64.64
C ARG A 25 56.72 -35.93 65.95
N LEU A 26 57.66 -35.36 66.71
CA LEU A 26 57.72 -35.60 68.15
C LEU A 26 56.72 -34.64 68.79
N GLY A 27 55.64 -35.21 69.33
CA GLY A 27 54.93 -34.71 70.51
C GLY A 27 54.26 -33.35 70.41
N ARG A 28 52.93 -33.38 70.40
CA ARG A 28 52.04 -32.26 70.74
C ARG A 28 52.51 -31.56 72.02
N GLY A 29 53.01 -30.32 71.91
CA GLY A 29 52.59 -29.30 72.87
C GLY A 29 51.12 -28.97 72.59
N PRO A 30 50.26 -28.76 73.59
CA PRO A 30 48.88 -28.41 73.34
C PRO A 30 48.81 -27.15 72.47
N ASP A 31 48.12 -27.26 71.35
CA ASP A 31 47.55 -26.12 70.63
C ASP A 31 46.67 -25.37 71.63
N LEU A 32 47.22 -24.29 72.20
CA LEU A 32 46.41 -23.27 72.83
C LEU A 32 45.67 -22.56 71.71
N GLY A 33 44.36 -22.76 71.69
CA GLY A 33 43.46 -22.15 70.71
C GLY A 33 43.77 -20.66 70.58
N LYS A 34 44.00 -20.21 69.35
CA LYS A 34 44.25 -18.81 69.01
C LYS A 34 43.11 -17.94 69.53
N VAL A 35 43.32 -17.26 70.65
CA VAL A 35 42.48 -16.14 71.06
C VAL A 35 42.94 -14.93 70.24
N CYS A 36 42.10 -14.50 69.30
CA CYS A 36 42.34 -13.29 68.52
C CYS A 36 41.88 -12.06 69.30
N CYS A 37 42.72 -11.03 69.36
CA CYS A 37 42.31 -9.69 69.75
C CYS A 37 41.20 -9.20 68.79
N CYS A 38 40.06 -8.73 69.30
CA CYS A 38 39.05 -8.12 68.45
C CYS A 38 39.42 -6.69 68.06
N LEU A 39 39.15 -6.33 66.80
CA LEU A 39 39.07 -4.94 66.35
C LEU A 39 37.81 -4.28 66.95
N PRO A 40 37.83 -2.96 67.26
CA PRO A 40 36.68 -2.25 67.82
C PRO A 40 35.49 -2.33 66.86
N GLY A 41 34.36 -2.88 67.32
CA GLY A 41 33.10 -2.96 66.56
C GLY A 41 32.40 -4.32 66.56
N PHE A 42 33.12 -5.42 66.78
CA PHE A 42 32.53 -6.78 66.81
C PHE A 42 32.31 -7.35 68.23
N GLU A 43 32.61 -6.58 69.27
CA GLU A 43 32.55 -6.99 70.67
C GLU A 43 31.15 -7.47 71.12
N THR A 44 30.10 -6.79 70.66
CA THR A 44 28.70 -7.10 70.98
C THR A 44 28.24 -8.42 70.39
N VAL A 45 28.69 -8.75 69.17
CA VAL A 45 28.39 -10.03 68.53
C VAL A 45 29.07 -11.16 69.28
N TYR A 46 30.38 -11.07 69.56
CA TYR A 46 31.10 -12.14 70.25
C TYR A 46 30.67 -12.36 71.72
N ARG A 47 30.26 -11.31 72.45
CA ARG A 47 29.60 -11.46 73.77
C ARG A 47 28.26 -12.17 73.66
N ALA A 48 27.44 -11.79 72.69
CA ALA A 48 26.18 -12.48 72.41
C ALA A 48 26.40 -13.92 71.96
N LEU A 49 27.61 -14.22 71.44
CA LEU A 49 28.06 -15.53 71.02
C LEU A 49 28.82 -16.38 72.09
N GLY A 50 28.75 -16.03 73.39
CA GLY A 50 29.11 -16.94 74.49
C GLY A 50 30.58 -17.39 74.57
N VAL A 51 31.50 -16.68 73.93
CA VAL A 51 32.95 -16.92 74.06
C VAL A 51 33.45 -16.29 75.36
N ALA A 52 34.17 -17.05 76.19
CA ALA A 52 34.59 -16.64 77.54
C ALA A 52 35.56 -15.44 77.53
N VAL A 53 35.28 -14.46 78.39
CA VAL A 53 36.05 -13.24 78.64
C VAL A 53 36.54 -13.28 80.10
N LEU A 54 37.77 -12.84 80.40
CA LEU A 54 38.35 -12.90 81.75
C LEU A 54 37.48 -12.22 82.82
N ASP A 55 37.45 -12.79 84.02
CA ASP A 55 36.70 -12.22 85.15
C ASP A 55 37.47 -11.06 85.83
N PRO A 56 36.77 -10.09 86.45
CA PRO A 56 37.37 -8.88 87.00
C PRO A 56 38.23 -9.07 88.27
N GLU A 57 37.97 -10.10 89.09
CA GLU A 57 38.67 -10.33 90.37
C GLU A 57 40.06 -10.92 90.12
N THR A 58 40.17 -11.83 89.14
CA THR A 58 41.45 -12.38 88.69
C THR A 58 42.31 -11.28 88.03
N ALA A 59 41.71 -10.32 87.32
CA ALA A 59 42.42 -9.17 86.78
C ALA A 59 42.97 -8.23 87.88
N GLN A 60 42.23 -8.04 88.98
CA GLN A 60 42.65 -7.19 90.11
C GLN A 60 43.80 -7.79 90.94
N LEU A 61 43.87 -9.11 91.10
CA LEU A 61 44.93 -9.79 91.85
C LEU A 61 46.30 -9.78 91.14
N ILE A 62 46.30 -9.72 89.81
CA ILE A 62 47.52 -9.86 88.97
C ILE A 62 48.02 -8.50 88.46
N ALA A 63 47.16 -7.48 88.43
CA ALA A 63 47.55 -6.12 88.06
C ALA A 63 48.74 -5.54 88.87
N PRO A 64 48.84 -5.71 90.21
CA PRO A 64 49.98 -5.18 90.98
C PRO A 64 51.31 -5.86 90.64
N LEU A 65 51.29 -7.16 90.30
CA LEU A 65 52.48 -7.91 89.87
C LEU A 65 52.95 -7.46 88.48
N LEU A 66 52.01 -7.14 87.59
CA LEU A 66 52.28 -6.58 86.26
C LEU A 66 52.86 -5.17 86.32
N GLU A 67 52.32 -4.32 87.21
CA GLU A 67 52.83 -2.97 87.44
C GLU A 67 54.23 -2.97 88.08
N ALA A 68 54.47 -3.85 89.07
CA ALA A 68 55.79 -3.98 89.72
C ALA A 68 56.89 -4.51 88.77
N ALA A 69 56.52 -5.29 87.75
CA ALA A 69 57.42 -5.76 86.69
C ALA A 69 57.54 -4.79 85.49
N SER A 70 56.82 -3.66 85.52
CA SER A 70 56.72 -2.68 84.42
C SER A 70 56.17 -3.26 83.10
N TRP A 71 55.25 -4.24 83.17
CA TRP A 71 54.70 -4.93 82.00
C TRP A 71 53.26 -4.48 81.71
N LYS A 72 52.93 -4.23 80.43
CA LYS A 72 51.55 -3.94 80.01
C LYS A 72 50.69 -5.22 80.06
N PRO A 73 49.42 -5.15 80.45
CA PRO A 73 48.56 -6.32 80.59
C PRO A 73 48.29 -6.97 79.23
N LEU A 74 48.95 -8.10 78.98
CA LEU A 74 48.62 -9.08 77.96
C LEU A 74 48.23 -10.35 78.73
N GLY A 75 47.17 -11.04 78.31
CA GLY A 75 46.46 -12.07 79.08
C GLY A 75 47.32 -13.08 79.85
N LEU A 76 46.70 -13.71 80.86
CA LEU A 76 47.36 -14.52 81.90
C LEU A 76 48.34 -15.59 81.37
N GLU A 77 48.02 -16.22 80.24
CA GLU A 77 48.86 -17.29 79.70
C GLU A 77 50.19 -16.78 79.11
N GLU A 78 50.19 -15.58 78.53
CA GLU A 78 51.41 -14.89 78.05
C GLU A 78 52.24 -14.36 79.22
N LEU A 79 51.60 -13.93 80.32
CA LEU A 79 52.26 -13.50 81.55
C LEU A 79 52.98 -14.66 82.25
N VAL A 80 52.27 -15.78 82.44
CA VAL A 80 52.80 -17.00 83.06
C VAL A 80 53.93 -17.59 82.21
N SER A 81 53.79 -17.59 80.89
CA SER A 81 54.86 -18.01 79.97
C SER A 81 56.09 -17.10 80.05
N ARG A 82 55.92 -15.78 80.22
CA ARG A 82 57.05 -14.83 80.31
C ARG A 82 57.76 -14.84 81.66
N LEU A 83 57.03 -15.01 82.77
CA LEU A 83 57.62 -15.18 84.11
C LEU A 83 58.40 -16.49 84.24
N ALA A 84 57.97 -17.54 83.54
CA ALA A 84 58.66 -18.83 83.51
C ALA A 84 59.90 -18.85 82.58
N LEU A 85 59.99 -17.94 81.60
CA LEU A 85 61.02 -17.97 80.55
C LEU A 85 62.05 -16.82 80.58
N ARG A 86 61.89 -15.78 81.41
CA ARG A 86 62.89 -14.69 81.55
C ARG A 86 63.35 -14.49 83.00
N THR A 87 64.66 -14.29 83.18
CA THR A 87 65.26 -13.75 84.40
C THR A 87 64.91 -12.27 84.53
N LEU A 88 64.38 -11.85 85.69
CA LEU A 88 64.11 -10.45 86.00
C LEU A 88 65.40 -9.65 86.14
N ASP A 89 65.39 -8.38 85.72
CA ASP A 89 66.52 -7.47 85.92
C ASP A 89 66.66 -7.10 87.41
N PHE A 90 67.89 -6.83 87.86
CA PHE A 90 68.23 -6.62 89.28
C PHE A 90 67.34 -5.60 90.02
N ALA A 91 66.89 -4.54 89.33
CA ALA A 91 66.03 -3.50 89.88
C ALA A 91 64.55 -3.91 90.05
N GLN A 92 64.11 -4.98 89.38
CA GLN A 92 62.71 -5.44 89.35
C GLN A 92 62.43 -6.57 90.35
N VAL A 93 63.48 -7.16 90.93
CA VAL A 93 63.39 -8.33 91.81
C VAL A 93 62.78 -7.98 93.17
N GLU A 94 63.24 -6.90 93.79
CA GLU A 94 62.81 -6.49 95.14
C GLU A 94 61.32 -6.09 95.20
N PRO A 95 60.78 -5.31 94.25
CA PRO A 95 59.35 -4.98 94.20
C PRO A 95 58.45 -6.20 93.97
N VAL A 96 58.89 -7.14 93.11
CA VAL A 96 58.14 -8.37 92.83
C VAL A 96 58.18 -9.34 94.01
N GLN A 97 59.32 -9.46 94.70
CA GLN A 97 59.41 -10.22 95.96
C GLN A 97 58.51 -9.63 97.05
N ALA A 98 58.49 -8.31 97.21
CA ALA A 98 57.63 -7.64 98.18
C ALA A 98 56.13 -7.85 97.88
N ALA A 99 55.73 -7.82 96.61
CA ALA A 99 54.36 -8.11 96.19
C ALA A 99 53.98 -9.60 96.38
N LEU A 100 54.88 -10.53 96.10
CA LEU A 100 54.68 -11.96 96.34
C LEU A 100 54.52 -12.28 97.84
N LEU A 101 55.29 -11.59 98.70
CA LEU A 101 55.17 -11.72 100.16
C LEU A 101 53.87 -11.08 100.69
N ALA A 102 53.48 -9.91 100.16
CA ALA A 102 52.26 -9.21 100.58
C ALA A 102 50.96 -9.97 100.24
N HIS A 103 50.99 -10.79 99.19
CA HIS A 103 49.83 -11.56 98.71
C HIS A 103 50.02 -13.09 98.82
N HIS A 104 50.95 -13.53 99.70
CA HIS A 104 51.40 -14.92 99.81
C HIS A 104 50.27 -15.94 99.96
N ASP A 105 49.37 -15.74 100.93
CA ASP A 105 48.31 -16.71 101.25
C ASP A 105 47.29 -16.83 100.10
N GLN A 106 46.95 -15.72 99.43
CA GLN A 106 45.99 -15.68 98.33
C GLN A 106 46.55 -16.32 97.05
N LEU A 107 47.86 -16.29 96.87
CA LEU A 107 48.54 -16.93 95.75
C LEU A 107 48.69 -18.44 95.96
N LEU A 108 48.90 -18.90 97.19
CA LEU A 108 48.97 -20.34 97.52
C LEU A 108 47.61 -21.04 97.43
N GLU A 109 46.49 -20.32 97.64
CA GLU A 109 45.14 -20.85 97.44
C GLU A 109 44.81 -21.09 95.95
N ARG A 110 45.40 -20.31 95.04
CA ARG A 110 45.06 -20.29 93.61
C ARG A 110 46.12 -20.91 92.70
N PHE A 111 47.38 -20.97 93.12
CA PHE A 111 48.51 -21.52 92.35
C PHE A 111 49.28 -22.58 93.14
N SER A 112 49.87 -23.55 92.44
CA SER A 112 50.56 -24.66 93.12
C SER A 112 51.92 -24.21 93.71
N PRO A 113 52.34 -24.77 94.86
CA PRO A 113 53.64 -24.46 95.46
C PRO A 113 54.84 -24.71 94.53
N ASN A 114 54.75 -25.76 93.69
CA ASN A 114 55.77 -26.07 92.69
C ASN A 114 55.88 -24.99 91.61
N PHE A 115 54.77 -24.37 91.20
CA PHE A 115 54.79 -23.30 90.21
C PHE A 115 55.52 -22.05 90.76
N LEU A 116 55.24 -21.68 92.01
CA LEU A 116 55.89 -20.55 92.68
C LEU A 116 57.39 -20.77 92.90
N ALA A 117 57.81 -22.01 93.16
CA ALA A 117 59.23 -22.37 93.35
C ALA A 117 60.09 -22.24 92.07
N HIS A 118 59.46 -22.28 90.89
CA HIS A 118 60.15 -22.12 89.58
C HIS A 118 60.30 -20.66 89.14
N LEU A 119 59.76 -19.71 89.90
CA LEU A 119 59.89 -18.28 89.60
C LEU A 119 61.34 -17.83 89.83
N GLY A 120 61.98 -17.27 88.80
CA GLY A 120 63.33 -16.71 88.84
C GLY A 120 63.39 -15.36 89.54
N VAL A 121 63.08 -15.34 90.84
CA VAL A 121 62.95 -14.12 91.64
C VAL A 121 63.89 -14.10 92.85
N TRP A 122 64.76 -15.08 93.07
CA TRP A 122 65.56 -15.22 94.30
C TRP A 122 67.04 -14.92 94.08
N ARG A 123 67.72 -14.28 95.04
CA ARG A 123 69.14 -13.89 94.91
C ARG A 123 70.06 -14.98 95.48
N ASN A 124 71.06 -15.41 94.71
CA ASN A 124 72.15 -16.25 95.21
C ASN A 124 73.26 -15.42 95.88
N GLN A 125 74.22 -16.09 96.55
CA GLN A 125 75.34 -15.41 97.24
C GLN A 125 76.25 -14.59 96.30
N ALA A 126 76.18 -14.81 94.99
CA ALA A 126 76.89 -14.03 93.96
C ALA A 126 76.03 -12.86 93.39
N GLY A 127 74.84 -12.62 93.94
CA GLY A 127 73.93 -11.55 93.53
C GLY A 127 73.12 -11.83 92.25
N GLN A 128 73.13 -13.07 91.73
CA GLN A 128 72.37 -13.46 90.55
C GLN A 128 70.96 -13.90 90.91
N VAL A 129 70.00 -13.58 90.03
CA VAL A 129 68.59 -13.93 90.18
C VAL A 129 68.35 -15.33 89.61
N VAL A 130 67.92 -16.25 90.46
CA VAL A 130 67.72 -17.66 90.15
C VAL A 130 66.41 -18.17 90.73
N PRO A 131 65.82 -19.23 90.18
CA PRO A 131 64.66 -19.88 90.79
C PRO A 131 65.04 -20.58 92.11
N ALA A 132 64.08 -20.70 93.03
CA ALA A 132 64.32 -21.23 94.38
C ALA A 132 64.91 -22.66 94.35
N ASN A 133 64.48 -23.46 93.37
CA ASN A 133 64.97 -24.82 93.14
C ASN A 133 66.45 -24.91 92.68
N ARG A 134 67.14 -23.79 92.45
CA ARG A 134 68.57 -23.74 92.10
C ARG A 134 69.47 -23.16 93.19
N LEU A 135 68.91 -22.79 94.36
CA LEU A 135 69.64 -22.12 95.44
C LEU A 135 70.18 -23.06 96.53
N VAL A 136 69.72 -24.30 96.59
CA VAL A 136 70.08 -25.24 97.67
C VAL A 136 70.21 -26.65 97.10
N ASN A 137 71.20 -27.41 97.57
CA ASN A 137 71.40 -28.83 97.25
C ASN A 137 70.17 -29.61 97.76
N ASP A 138 69.63 -30.56 96.98
CA ASP A 138 68.36 -31.24 97.32
C ASP A 138 68.35 -31.85 98.74
N ALA A 139 69.50 -32.19 99.33
CA ALA A 139 69.62 -32.66 100.71
C ALA A 139 69.47 -31.56 101.80
N GLU A 140 69.90 -30.33 101.55
CA GLU A 140 69.76 -29.20 102.51
C GLU A 140 68.40 -28.51 102.38
N LEU A 141 67.78 -28.54 101.18
CA LEU A 141 66.39 -28.08 100.99
C LEU A 141 65.40 -29.12 101.56
N LEU A 142 65.74 -30.41 101.48
CA LEU A 142 65.02 -31.48 102.17
C LEU A 142 65.35 -31.52 103.68
N GLU A 143 66.50 -31.05 104.19
CA GLU A 143 66.70 -30.86 105.64
C GLU A 143 66.02 -29.59 106.18
N LEU A 144 65.79 -28.57 105.34
CA LEU A 144 64.92 -27.43 105.66
C LEU A 144 63.42 -27.78 105.58
N LEU A 145 63.06 -28.90 104.93
CA LEU A 145 61.66 -29.29 104.63
C LEU A 145 61.28 -30.75 104.99
N ALA A 146 62.14 -31.53 105.67
CA ALA A 146 61.86 -32.87 106.22
C ALA A 146 62.35 -32.89 107.68
N ASP A 147 61.48 -33.05 108.67
CA ASP A 147 60.92 -34.34 109.13
C ASP A 147 59.68 -34.10 110.05
N PRO A 148 58.80 -35.08 110.35
CA PRO A 148 57.93 -35.89 109.48
C PRO A 148 56.45 -35.83 109.92
N GLU A 149 55.50 -35.76 108.98
CA GLU A 149 54.40 -36.73 108.82
C GLU A 149 53.39 -36.27 107.74
N ALA A 150 53.42 -37.00 106.63
CA ALA A 150 52.36 -37.21 105.63
C ALA A 150 51.96 -36.07 104.66
N THR A 151 52.70 -35.99 103.55
CA THR A 151 52.20 -35.61 102.21
C THR A 151 51.21 -36.66 101.66
N PRO A 152 50.18 -36.26 100.88
CA PRO A 152 49.73 -37.03 99.72
C PRO A 152 50.16 -36.34 98.41
N ALA A 153 50.49 -37.16 97.42
CA ALA A 153 51.17 -36.81 96.18
C ALA A 153 50.37 -35.90 95.22
N PRO A 154 51.03 -34.96 94.50
CA PRO A 154 50.40 -34.20 93.42
C PRO A 154 50.32 -35.03 92.12
N GLN A 155 49.11 -35.18 91.58
CA GLN A 155 48.86 -35.55 90.19
C GLN A 155 49.01 -34.31 89.27
N PRO A 156 49.48 -34.46 88.01
CA PRO A 156 49.65 -33.34 87.10
C PRO A 156 48.32 -32.80 86.54
N LEU A 157 48.23 -31.46 86.50
CA LEU A 157 47.08 -30.59 86.15
C LEU A 157 46.43 -30.79 84.76
N GLY A 158 46.89 -31.75 83.96
CA GLY A 158 46.48 -31.90 82.55
C GLY A 158 45.06 -32.41 82.31
N ALA A 159 44.40 -32.99 83.33
CA ALA A 159 43.10 -33.63 83.17
C ALA A 159 41.90 -32.67 83.28
N ARG A 160 42.07 -31.43 83.77
CA ARG A 160 40.94 -30.51 84.02
C ARG A 160 40.61 -29.52 82.89
N LEU A 161 41.40 -29.48 81.83
CA LEU A 161 41.19 -28.54 80.71
C LEU A 161 40.49 -29.16 79.48
N GLN A 162 40.18 -30.47 79.50
CA GLN A 162 39.55 -31.16 78.36
C GLN A 162 38.02 -30.99 78.26
N ASP A 163 37.37 -30.39 79.26
CA ASP A 163 35.91 -30.26 79.31
C ASP A 163 35.36 -29.03 78.56
N TYR A 164 36.21 -28.16 78.01
CA TYR A 164 35.75 -27.03 77.18
C TYR A 164 35.77 -27.43 75.69
N GLN A 165 34.67 -27.99 75.20
CA GLN A 165 34.45 -28.16 73.76
C GLN A 165 34.28 -26.79 73.10
N THR A 166 35.27 -26.36 72.31
CA THR A 166 35.17 -25.17 71.46
C THR A 166 34.22 -25.45 70.30
N LEU A 167 33.01 -24.88 70.34
CA LEU A 167 32.13 -24.80 69.17
C LEU A 167 32.83 -23.98 68.08
N LYS A 168 32.77 -24.44 66.82
CA LYS A 168 33.23 -23.63 65.70
C LYS A 168 32.32 -22.39 65.60
N PRO A 169 32.86 -21.21 65.23
CA PRO A 169 32.07 -19.96 65.15
C PRO A 169 30.79 -20.08 64.33
N GLU A 170 30.80 -20.90 63.27
CA GLU A 170 29.65 -21.16 62.39
C GLU A 170 28.54 -21.97 63.07
N ASP A 171 28.90 -23.00 63.85
CA ASP A 171 27.95 -23.84 64.60
C ASP A 171 27.29 -23.03 65.73
N TYR A 172 28.07 -22.14 66.34
CA TYR A 172 27.54 -21.20 67.33
C TYR A 172 26.56 -20.22 66.68
N LEU A 173 26.93 -19.58 65.56
CA LEU A 173 26.07 -18.61 64.86
C LEU A 173 24.74 -19.26 64.45
N ARG A 174 24.78 -20.51 63.97
CA ARG A 174 23.60 -21.32 63.65
C ARG A 174 22.70 -21.56 64.86
N ALA A 175 23.28 -21.95 66.01
CA ALA A 175 22.55 -22.16 67.24
C ALA A 175 21.99 -20.86 67.86
N TRP A 176 22.65 -19.73 67.60
CA TRP A 176 22.18 -18.40 68.02
C TRP A 176 21.00 -17.94 67.17
N LEU A 177 21.11 -18.04 65.85
CA LEU A 177 20.04 -17.69 64.92
C LEU A 177 18.77 -18.50 65.17
N SER A 178 18.89 -19.83 65.34
CA SER A 178 17.72 -20.68 65.62
C SER A 178 17.01 -20.37 66.94
N LYS A 179 17.69 -19.73 67.90
CA LYS A 179 17.12 -19.39 69.22
C LYS A 179 16.64 -17.95 69.33
N ARG A 180 17.18 -17.03 68.52
CA ARG A 180 17.02 -15.57 68.70
C ARG A 180 16.38 -14.88 67.49
N ALA A 181 16.59 -15.37 66.27
CA ALA A 181 15.95 -14.80 65.09
C ALA A 181 14.45 -15.10 65.11
N ARG A 182 13.62 -14.09 64.78
CA ARG A 182 12.17 -14.24 64.69
C ARG A 182 11.78 -14.23 63.22
N LEU A 183 11.84 -15.38 62.56
CA LEU A 183 11.49 -15.47 61.15
C LEU A 183 10.04 -15.02 60.92
N GLY A 184 9.81 -14.23 59.88
CA GLY A 184 8.52 -13.62 59.52
C GLY A 184 8.18 -12.32 60.25
N GLU A 185 9.01 -11.83 61.18
CA GLU A 185 8.79 -10.55 61.88
C GLU A 185 9.61 -9.40 61.25
N PRO A 186 9.13 -8.15 61.32
CA PRO A 186 9.82 -6.99 60.78
C PRO A 186 11.17 -6.76 61.49
N LEU A 187 12.12 -6.16 60.80
CA LEU A 187 13.48 -5.89 61.33
C LEU A 187 13.44 -5.20 62.70
N GLY A 188 12.55 -4.22 62.91
CA GLY A 188 12.43 -3.52 64.19
C GLY A 188 12.06 -4.41 65.40
N HIS A 189 11.54 -5.61 65.17
CA HIS A 189 11.21 -6.58 66.22
C HIS A 189 12.28 -7.67 66.42
N GLN A 190 13.34 -7.65 65.61
CA GLN A 190 14.46 -8.57 65.72
C GLN A 190 15.43 -8.13 66.83
N PRO A 191 16.14 -9.05 67.49
CA PRO A 191 17.19 -8.69 68.43
C PRO A 191 18.44 -8.17 67.70
N PRO A 192 19.18 -7.19 68.27
CA PRO A 192 20.46 -6.76 67.70
C PRO A 192 21.44 -7.93 67.54
N PRO A 193 22.19 -8.02 66.41
CA PRO A 193 22.28 -7.04 65.32
C PRO A 193 21.25 -7.23 64.18
N LEU A 194 20.26 -8.11 64.30
CA LEU A 194 19.28 -8.39 63.23
C LEU A 194 18.21 -7.31 63.10
N ASP A 195 18.25 -6.27 63.92
CA ASP A 195 17.29 -5.17 63.96
C ASP A 195 17.43 -4.18 62.78
N ARG A 196 18.49 -4.35 61.97
CA ARG A 196 18.83 -3.48 60.83
C ARG A 196 19.35 -4.30 59.66
N LEU A 197 19.09 -3.81 58.45
CA LEU A 197 19.52 -4.45 57.19
C LEU A 197 21.04 -4.72 57.16
N ASP A 198 21.85 -3.75 57.59
CA ASP A 198 23.32 -3.88 57.64
C ASP A 198 23.78 -5.02 58.56
N GLY A 199 23.09 -5.19 59.70
CA GLY A 199 23.41 -6.21 60.67
C GLY A 199 22.97 -7.60 60.20
N VAL A 200 21.81 -7.73 59.56
CA VAL A 200 21.39 -8.97 58.90
C VAL A 200 22.36 -9.34 57.77
N THR A 201 22.76 -8.37 56.95
CA THR A 201 23.75 -8.55 55.88
C THR A 201 25.10 -9.04 56.42
N ALA A 202 25.59 -8.44 57.51
CA ALA A 202 26.86 -8.84 58.13
C ALA A 202 26.83 -10.27 58.69
N VAL A 203 25.67 -10.71 59.19
CA VAL A 203 25.44 -12.07 59.65
C VAL A 203 25.34 -13.04 58.45
N ALA A 204 24.59 -12.68 57.40
CA ALA A 204 24.42 -13.51 56.21
C ALA A 204 25.74 -13.85 55.50
N ARG A 205 26.69 -12.91 55.42
CA ARG A 205 28.04 -13.14 54.85
C ARG A 205 28.88 -14.21 55.58
N ARG A 206 28.55 -14.51 56.84
CA ARG A 206 29.31 -15.45 57.68
C ARG A 206 28.58 -16.78 57.89
N LEU A 207 27.44 -16.98 57.23
CA LEU A 207 26.73 -18.25 57.25
C LEU A 207 27.43 -19.26 56.32
N PRO A 208 27.52 -20.54 56.73
CA PRO A 208 28.03 -21.60 55.87
C PRO A 208 27.07 -21.85 54.68
N GLU A 209 27.61 -22.38 53.57
CA GLU A 209 26.84 -22.69 52.36
C GLU A 209 25.58 -23.52 52.67
N GLY A 210 24.42 -23.06 52.18
CA GLY A 210 23.13 -23.73 52.34
C GLY A 210 22.21 -23.15 53.43
N GLN A 211 22.65 -22.18 54.22
CA GLN A 211 21.81 -21.53 55.24
C GLN A 211 21.41 -20.11 54.82
N LEU A 212 20.10 -19.87 54.66
CA LEU A 212 19.56 -18.63 54.12
C LEU A 212 19.03 -17.72 55.23
N LEU A 213 19.40 -16.44 55.15
CA LEU A 213 18.87 -15.38 55.99
C LEU A 213 18.75 -14.12 55.12
N LEU A 214 17.54 -13.79 54.71
CA LEU A 214 17.24 -12.72 53.78
C LEU A 214 16.24 -11.74 54.41
N VAL A 215 16.12 -10.55 53.83
CA VAL A 215 15.13 -9.55 54.22
C VAL A 215 14.18 -9.33 53.06
N SER A 216 12.87 -9.36 53.34
CA SER A 216 11.84 -9.08 52.35
C SER A 216 11.72 -7.59 52.03
N SER A 217 11.04 -7.25 50.94
CA SER A 217 10.73 -5.88 50.51
C SER A 217 9.90 -5.11 51.53
N SER A 218 9.12 -5.82 52.35
CA SER A 218 8.36 -5.28 53.48
C SER A 218 9.19 -5.17 54.77
N GLY A 219 10.49 -5.53 54.72
CA GLY A 219 11.41 -5.43 55.84
C GLY A 219 11.26 -6.56 56.87
N HIS A 220 10.82 -7.75 56.46
CA HIS A 220 10.71 -8.93 57.34
C HIS A 220 11.88 -9.89 57.14
N LEU A 221 12.28 -10.57 58.21
CA LEU A 221 13.38 -11.54 58.17
C LEU A 221 12.87 -12.91 57.70
N VAL A 222 13.45 -13.49 56.64
CA VAL A 222 13.02 -14.78 56.08
C VAL A 222 14.19 -15.74 55.87
N ASP A 223 13.89 -17.04 55.77
CA ASP A 223 14.85 -18.14 55.63
C ASP A 223 14.70 -18.93 54.31
N HIS A 224 13.90 -18.42 53.37
CA HIS A 224 13.72 -19.00 52.04
C HIS A 224 14.06 -17.97 50.97
N TRP A 225 14.36 -18.45 49.76
CA TRP A 225 14.70 -17.57 48.64
C TRP A 225 13.51 -16.71 48.24
N LEU A 226 13.71 -15.39 48.31
CA LEU A 226 12.79 -14.42 47.74
C LEU A 226 13.22 -14.04 46.33
N PRO A 227 12.27 -13.82 45.41
CA PRO A 227 12.58 -13.34 44.08
C PRO A 227 13.13 -11.91 44.14
N THR A 228 14.05 -11.57 43.22
CA THR A 228 14.47 -10.18 43.01
C THR A 228 13.59 -9.52 41.96
N ALA A 229 13.29 -8.24 42.16
CA ALA A 229 12.51 -7.44 41.22
C ALA A 229 12.95 -5.96 41.28
N ALA A 230 12.68 -5.21 40.21
CA ALA A 230 12.91 -3.77 40.19
C ALA A 230 11.96 -3.05 41.15
N PRO A 231 12.32 -1.86 41.68
CA PRO A 231 11.45 -1.09 42.58
C PRO A 231 10.04 -0.86 42.03
N ALA A 232 9.90 -0.60 40.73
CA ALA A 232 8.60 -0.43 40.07
C ALA A 232 7.74 -1.70 40.11
N THR A 233 8.35 -2.88 39.95
CA THR A 233 7.64 -4.17 40.06
C THR A 233 7.17 -4.43 41.49
N ILE A 234 7.99 -4.06 42.50
CA ILE A 234 7.63 -4.18 43.92
C ILE A 234 6.44 -3.27 44.24
N ALA A 235 6.43 -2.04 43.70
CA ALA A 235 5.33 -1.09 43.89
C ALA A 235 4.03 -1.51 43.19
N LEU A 236 4.12 -2.26 42.09
CA LEU A 236 2.97 -2.77 41.33
C LEU A 236 2.31 -3.97 42.00
N LEU A 237 3.11 -4.89 42.54
CA LEU A 237 2.64 -6.12 43.20
C LEU A 237 2.62 -5.97 44.72
N ASP A 238 1.93 -4.92 45.20
CA ASP A 238 1.76 -4.64 46.62
C ASP A 238 1.08 -5.85 47.31
N GLY A 239 1.82 -6.55 48.16
CA GLY A 239 1.41 -7.82 48.79
C GLY A 239 2.22 -9.06 48.39
N CYS A 240 3.07 -8.99 47.35
CA CYS A 240 4.07 -10.03 47.07
C CYS A 240 5.39 -9.74 47.81
N GLU A 241 5.99 -10.79 48.40
CA GLU A 241 7.30 -10.65 49.05
C GLU A 241 8.44 -10.80 48.04
N PHE A 242 9.25 -9.75 47.92
CA PHE A 242 10.47 -9.72 47.12
C PHE A 242 11.69 -9.57 48.02
N LEU A 243 12.89 -9.83 47.52
CA LEU A 243 14.11 -9.50 48.24
C LEU A 243 14.20 -7.97 48.41
N HIS A 244 14.62 -7.50 49.58
CA HIS A 244 14.79 -6.07 49.86
C HIS A 244 15.67 -5.39 48.78
N PRO A 245 15.27 -4.23 48.23
CA PRO A 245 15.96 -3.61 47.09
C PRO A 245 17.43 -3.27 47.36
N ASP A 246 17.75 -2.90 48.61
CA ASP A 246 19.13 -2.60 49.04
C ASP A 246 19.94 -3.85 49.47
N TRP A 247 19.43 -5.06 49.21
CA TRP A 247 20.16 -6.29 49.55
C TRP A 247 21.43 -6.44 48.69
N PRO A 248 22.59 -6.79 49.27
CA PRO A 248 23.84 -6.87 48.50
C PRO A 248 23.77 -7.89 47.35
N ALA A 249 24.16 -7.46 46.15
CA ALA A 249 24.14 -8.27 44.94
C ALA A 249 24.96 -9.58 45.06
N GLU A 250 26.06 -9.56 45.82
CA GLU A 250 26.90 -10.73 46.09
C GLU A 250 26.18 -11.83 46.88
N LEU A 251 25.23 -11.46 47.75
CA LEU A 251 24.41 -12.39 48.53
C LEU A 251 23.11 -12.75 47.81
N ALA A 252 22.69 -11.92 46.85
CA ALA A 252 21.52 -12.18 45.99
C ALA A 252 21.81 -13.17 44.86
N ALA A 253 23.03 -13.68 44.71
CA ALA A 253 23.46 -14.51 43.58
C ALA A 253 22.64 -15.80 43.37
N GLY A 254 21.97 -16.31 44.42
CA GLY A 254 21.06 -17.46 44.32
C GLY A 254 19.57 -17.09 44.16
N ALA A 255 19.22 -15.81 44.22
CA ALA A 255 17.84 -15.34 44.09
C ALA A 255 17.44 -15.27 42.61
N ARG A 256 16.35 -15.95 42.25
CA ARG A 256 15.77 -15.89 40.91
C ARG A 256 15.14 -14.51 40.70
N ARG A 257 15.56 -13.78 39.67
CA ARG A 257 14.83 -12.60 39.19
C ARG A 257 13.46 -13.03 38.69
N MET A 258 12.40 -12.38 39.17
CA MET A 258 11.04 -12.69 38.71
C MET A 258 10.91 -12.30 37.23
N PRO A 259 10.58 -13.24 36.31
CA PRO A 259 10.38 -12.89 34.91
C PRO A 259 9.15 -12.00 34.74
N ALA A 260 9.17 -11.09 33.78
CA ALA A 260 8.04 -10.22 33.46
C ALA A 260 6.71 -10.97 33.26
N ALA A 261 6.73 -12.16 32.64
CA ALA A 261 5.52 -12.97 32.45
C ALA A 261 4.90 -13.45 33.79
N GLU A 262 5.74 -13.72 34.80
CA GLU A 262 5.29 -14.11 36.14
C GLU A 262 4.79 -12.91 36.95
N VAL A 263 5.31 -11.70 36.67
CA VAL A 263 4.77 -10.46 37.22
C VAL A 263 3.35 -10.22 36.69
N LEU A 264 3.18 -10.34 35.37
CA LEU A 264 1.90 -10.12 34.69
C LEU A 264 0.81 -11.09 35.16
N SER A 265 1.13 -12.37 35.36
CA SER A 265 0.16 -13.36 35.84
C SER A 265 -0.26 -13.19 37.30
N ARG A 266 0.46 -12.36 38.07
CA ARG A 266 0.18 -12.05 39.47
C ARG A 266 -0.40 -10.65 39.66
N LEU A 267 -0.73 -9.94 38.58
CA LEU A 267 -1.29 -8.60 38.67
C LEU A 267 -2.60 -8.63 39.49
N PRO A 268 -2.77 -7.70 40.45
CA PRO A 268 -4.05 -7.48 41.10
C PRO A 268 -5.09 -6.93 40.11
N SER A 269 -6.38 -6.99 40.49
CA SER A 269 -7.45 -6.42 39.65
C SER A 269 -7.20 -4.93 39.41
N LEU A 270 -7.18 -4.52 38.14
CA LEU A 270 -6.86 -3.16 37.72
C LEU A 270 -8.05 -2.17 37.86
N ASP A 271 -9.02 -2.48 38.72
CA ASP A 271 -10.20 -1.63 38.94
C ASP A 271 -9.86 -0.26 39.57
N ASP A 272 -8.75 -0.18 40.32
CA ASP A 272 -8.25 1.04 40.96
C ASP A 272 -7.46 1.94 39.97
N PRO A 273 -7.86 3.20 39.75
CA PRO A 273 -7.12 4.15 38.91
C PRO A 273 -5.66 4.37 39.30
N GLU A 274 -5.33 4.36 40.59
CA GLU A 274 -3.94 4.56 41.03
C GLU A 274 -3.06 3.36 40.66
N LEU A 275 -3.61 2.15 40.80
CA LEU A 275 -2.93 0.92 40.40
C LEU A 275 -2.75 0.86 38.88
N ARG A 276 -3.73 1.32 38.09
CA ARG A 276 -3.60 1.42 36.62
C ARG A 276 -2.49 2.37 36.21
N ALA A 277 -2.39 3.54 36.84
CA ALA A 277 -1.31 4.48 36.56
C ALA A 277 0.07 3.82 36.84
N ARG A 278 0.22 3.15 37.98
CA ARG A 278 1.46 2.40 38.32
C ARG A 278 1.74 1.28 37.33
N PHE A 279 0.72 0.58 36.83
CA PHE A 279 0.87 -0.44 35.80
C PHE A 279 1.40 0.16 34.49
N TYR A 280 0.86 1.30 34.03
CA TYR A 280 1.34 1.97 32.83
C TYR A 280 2.77 2.50 33.00
N ASP A 281 3.11 3.08 34.15
CA ASP A 281 4.47 3.52 34.46
C ASP A 281 5.45 2.32 34.45
N TRP A 282 5.04 1.21 35.05
CA TRP A 282 5.82 -0.03 35.04
C TRP A 282 6.06 -0.58 33.63
N LEU A 283 5.05 -0.55 32.73
CA LEU A 283 5.23 -0.93 31.33
C LEU A 283 6.30 -0.09 30.63
N LEU A 284 6.34 1.22 30.90
CA LEU A 284 7.31 2.15 30.29
C LEU A 284 8.74 1.96 30.82
N GLU A 285 8.87 1.77 32.14
CA GLU A 285 10.16 1.57 32.81
C GLU A 285 10.77 0.20 32.49
N CYS A 286 9.96 -0.86 32.53
CA CYS A 286 10.40 -2.25 32.31
C CYS A 286 10.30 -2.71 30.86
N ARG A 287 10.07 -1.81 29.89
CA ARG A 287 9.82 -2.13 28.47
C ARG A 287 10.77 -3.17 27.87
N ASN A 288 12.08 -3.04 28.09
CA ASN A 288 13.06 -3.93 27.47
C ASN A 288 12.95 -5.36 28.02
N GLU A 289 12.66 -5.51 29.31
CA GLU A 289 12.51 -6.82 29.95
C GLU A 289 11.22 -7.51 29.52
N ILE A 290 10.13 -6.75 29.42
CA ILE A 290 8.81 -7.22 29.04
C ILE A 290 8.82 -7.69 27.57
N PHE A 291 9.23 -6.83 26.64
CA PHE A 291 9.15 -7.12 25.21
C PHE A 291 10.28 -8.03 24.68
N THR A 292 11.28 -8.37 25.50
CA THR A 292 12.24 -9.45 25.17
C THR A 292 11.70 -10.83 25.55
N ASN A 293 10.71 -10.90 26.44
CA ASN A 293 10.12 -12.16 26.91
C ASN A 293 8.87 -12.53 26.07
N PRO A 294 8.86 -13.66 25.34
CA PRO A 294 7.75 -14.03 24.46
C PRO A 294 6.44 -14.31 25.23
N ASP A 295 6.51 -14.88 26.43
CA ASP A 295 5.32 -15.16 27.24
C ASP A 295 4.70 -13.87 27.78
N ALA A 296 5.53 -12.89 28.16
CA ALA A 296 5.04 -11.59 28.62
C ALA A 296 4.39 -10.80 27.47
N ARG A 297 4.97 -10.85 26.27
CA ARG A 297 4.39 -10.26 25.06
C ARG A 297 3.02 -10.84 24.75
N ARG A 298 2.92 -12.17 24.73
CA ARG A 298 1.66 -12.88 24.47
C ARG A 298 0.60 -12.53 25.52
N PHE A 299 0.97 -12.53 26.80
CA PHE A 299 0.05 -12.15 27.87
C PHE A 299 -0.47 -10.72 27.69
N LEU A 300 0.39 -9.74 27.40
CA LEU A 300 -0.04 -8.36 27.14
C LEU A 300 -0.92 -8.23 25.90
N ALA A 301 -0.72 -9.09 24.90
CA ALA A 301 -1.48 -9.08 23.66
C ALA A 301 -2.90 -9.64 23.86
N GLU A 302 -3.02 -10.76 24.59
CA GLU A 302 -4.26 -11.56 24.71
C GLU A 302 -5.12 -11.19 25.94
N GLU A 303 -4.53 -10.71 27.03
CA GLU A 303 -5.26 -10.46 28.29
C GLU A 303 -5.91 -9.08 28.34
N LYS A 304 -7.09 -9.02 28.99
CA LYS A 304 -7.94 -7.82 29.05
C LYS A 304 -7.46 -6.82 30.11
N LEU A 305 -6.35 -6.14 29.81
CA LEU A 305 -5.65 -5.25 30.74
C LEU A 305 -5.83 -3.76 30.43
N PHE A 306 -6.44 -3.41 29.29
CA PHE A 306 -6.51 -2.03 28.83
C PHE A 306 -7.95 -1.53 28.82
N LEU A 307 -8.17 -0.36 29.40
CA LEU A 307 -9.49 0.25 29.45
C LEU A 307 -9.78 0.97 28.13
N SER A 308 -10.98 0.74 27.58
CA SER A 308 -11.49 1.46 26.43
C SER A 308 -12.17 2.78 26.83
N SER A 309 -12.41 3.65 25.84
CA SER A 309 -13.10 4.94 26.03
C SER A 309 -14.50 4.81 26.64
N GLY A 310 -15.21 3.72 26.36
CA GLY A 310 -16.53 3.39 26.91
C GLY A 310 -16.48 2.53 28.19
N GLY A 311 -15.29 2.32 28.77
CA GLY A 311 -15.12 1.69 30.08
C GLY A 311 -15.12 0.16 30.08
N ARG A 312 -14.83 -0.48 28.93
CA ARG A 312 -14.68 -1.93 28.80
C ARG A 312 -13.21 -2.33 28.89
N TRP A 313 -12.95 -3.49 29.46
CA TRP A 313 -11.63 -4.10 29.48
C TRP A 313 -11.36 -4.85 28.18
N LEU A 314 -10.31 -4.45 27.48
CA LEU A 314 -9.89 -4.96 26.18
C LEU A 314 -8.48 -5.52 26.24
N ALA A 315 -8.21 -6.51 25.40
CA ALA A 315 -6.87 -6.96 25.10
C ALA A 315 -6.12 -5.94 24.23
N ALA A 316 -4.79 -5.95 24.22
CA ALA A 316 -4.04 -4.98 23.40
C ALA A 316 -4.31 -5.16 21.90
N GLU A 317 -4.57 -6.40 21.46
CA GLU A 317 -4.94 -6.72 20.08
C GLU A 317 -6.33 -6.18 19.67
N GLU A 318 -7.23 -6.00 20.64
CA GLU A 318 -8.59 -5.48 20.41
C GLU A 318 -8.62 -3.94 20.33
N LEU A 319 -7.52 -3.25 20.70
CA LEU A 319 -7.44 -1.80 20.65
C LEU A 319 -7.19 -1.29 19.24
N VAL A 320 -7.89 -0.22 18.87
CA VAL A 320 -7.62 0.53 17.63
C VAL A 320 -6.86 1.81 17.96
N LEU A 321 -5.63 1.89 17.46
CA LEU A 321 -4.70 3.00 17.72
C LEU A 321 -4.57 3.98 16.53
N ASP A 322 -5.30 3.74 15.44
CA ASP A 322 -5.35 4.67 14.30
C ASP A 322 -6.26 5.87 14.63
N PRO A 323 -5.72 7.10 14.74
CA PRO A 323 -6.52 8.29 15.06
C PRO A 323 -7.53 8.63 13.96
N ASP A 324 -7.29 8.20 12.72
CA ASP A 324 -8.21 8.42 11.60
C ASP A 324 -9.33 7.37 11.55
N PHE A 325 -9.35 6.40 12.47
CA PHE A 325 -10.37 5.36 12.49
C PHE A 325 -11.76 5.95 12.78
N PRO A 326 -12.76 5.72 11.91
CA PRO A 326 -14.09 6.29 12.07
C PRO A 326 -14.79 5.73 13.30
N GLU A 327 -15.66 6.54 13.91
CA GLU A 327 -16.51 6.05 15.00
C GLU A 327 -17.58 5.10 14.42
N LEU A 328 -17.54 3.84 14.85
CA LEU A 328 -18.43 2.75 14.41
C LEU A 328 -19.42 2.30 15.49
N ASP A 329 -19.61 3.08 16.55
CA ASP A 329 -20.34 2.71 17.78
C ASP A 329 -19.79 1.44 18.47
N ILE A 330 -18.54 1.10 18.17
CA ILE A 330 -17.81 0.01 18.82
C ILE A 330 -16.70 0.60 19.66
N ASP A 331 -16.66 0.16 20.91
CA ASP A 331 -15.76 0.67 21.92
C ASP A 331 -14.40 -0.04 21.85
N TRP A 332 -13.54 0.42 20.93
CA TRP A 332 -12.17 -0.08 20.74
C TRP A 332 -11.09 0.97 20.98
N ARG A 333 -11.50 2.23 21.17
CA ARG A 333 -10.56 3.33 21.39
C ARG A 333 -9.98 3.22 22.80
N PRO A 334 -8.69 3.46 22.98
CA PRO A 334 -8.09 3.48 24.32
C PRO A 334 -8.70 4.60 25.16
N HIS A 335 -8.87 4.35 26.47
CA HIS A 335 -9.27 5.38 27.42
C HIS A 335 -8.19 6.46 27.53
N SER A 336 -8.62 7.71 27.80
CA SER A 336 -7.71 8.86 27.93
C SER A 336 -6.68 8.77 29.06
N GLU A 337 -6.85 7.82 29.98
CA GLU A 337 -5.91 7.56 31.09
C GLU A 337 -4.66 6.79 30.65
N ILE A 338 -4.69 6.12 29.49
CA ILE A 338 -3.55 5.37 28.97
C ILE A 338 -2.56 6.38 28.36
N PRO A 339 -1.31 6.46 28.85
CA PRO A 339 -0.32 7.39 28.30
C PRO A 339 -0.07 7.13 26.80
N ALA A 340 0.06 8.20 26.01
CA ALA A 340 0.35 8.07 24.57
C ALA A 340 1.66 7.30 24.29
N GLU A 341 2.63 7.42 25.19
CA GLU A 341 3.89 6.66 25.14
C GLU A 341 3.67 5.15 25.28
N CYS A 342 2.72 4.72 26.12
CA CYS A 342 2.34 3.32 26.25
C CYS A 342 1.68 2.80 24.97
N LEU A 343 0.78 3.58 24.37
CA LEU A 343 0.10 3.19 23.13
C LEU A 343 1.09 3.03 21.97
N GLU A 344 2.06 3.94 21.83
CA GLU A 344 3.14 3.82 20.85
C GLU A 344 4.06 2.62 21.11
N LEU A 345 4.32 2.31 22.39
CA LEU A 345 5.11 1.16 22.79
C LEU A 345 4.42 -0.15 22.41
N LEU A 346 3.13 -0.29 22.72
CA LEU A 346 2.31 -1.45 22.35
C LEU A 346 2.30 -1.62 20.84
N ARG A 347 2.00 -0.55 20.09
CA ARG A 347 1.98 -0.54 18.62
C ARG A 347 3.28 -1.07 18.02
N ARG A 348 4.43 -0.61 18.51
CA ARG A 348 5.75 -0.97 17.93
C ARG A 348 6.22 -2.37 18.32
N GLN A 349 5.93 -2.81 19.54
CA GLN A 349 6.51 -4.05 20.09
C GLN A 349 5.60 -5.26 19.95
N LEU A 350 4.28 -5.06 19.88
CA LEU A 350 3.29 -6.12 19.72
C LEU A 350 2.65 -6.13 18.33
N ASP A 351 2.95 -5.14 17.48
CA ASP A 351 2.30 -4.96 16.17
C ASP A 351 0.76 -4.81 16.26
N VAL A 352 0.29 -4.29 17.40
CA VAL A 352 -1.14 -4.08 17.70
C VAL A 352 -1.60 -2.68 17.30
N GLY A 353 -2.92 -2.46 17.28
CA GLY A 353 -3.49 -1.17 16.89
C GLY A 353 -3.72 -1.01 15.39
N SER A 354 -3.36 -2.02 14.60
CA SER A 354 -3.76 -2.18 13.19
C SER A 354 -4.55 -3.49 13.09
N PRO A 355 -5.85 -3.48 13.42
CA PRO A 355 -6.66 -4.70 13.37
C PRO A 355 -6.66 -5.27 11.94
N ASP A 356 -6.86 -6.58 11.79
CA ASP A 356 -6.79 -7.26 10.50
C ASP A 356 -7.65 -6.49 9.47
N PRO A 357 -7.05 -5.93 8.41
CA PRO A 357 -7.77 -5.15 7.41
C PRO A 357 -8.95 -5.93 6.80
N GLU A 358 -8.86 -7.25 6.69
CA GLU A 358 -9.94 -8.10 6.17
C GLU A 358 -11.10 -8.20 7.15
N GLU A 359 -10.82 -8.51 8.42
CA GLU A 359 -11.84 -8.63 9.47
C GLU A 359 -12.55 -7.30 9.72
N VAL A 360 -11.79 -6.22 9.86
CA VAL A 360 -12.33 -4.87 10.14
C VAL A 360 -13.18 -4.36 9.00
N LEU A 361 -12.74 -4.61 7.76
CA LEU A 361 -13.47 -4.21 6.57
C LEU A 361 -14.78 -4.98 6.47
N THR A 362 -14.75 -6.30 6.61
CA THR A 362 -15.92 -7.17 6.42
C THR A 362 -16.92 -7.14 7.56
N ALA A 363 -16.45 -7.22 8.81
CA ALA A 363 -17.30 -7.34 9.99
C ALA A 363 -17.86 -5.98 10.47
N HIS A 364 -17.19 -4.87 10.16
CA HIS A 364 -17.48 -3.58 10.80
C HIS A 364 -17.61 -2.39 9.85
N LEU A 365 -16.60 -2.11 9.02
CA LEU A 365 -16.62 -0.93 8.14
C LEU A 365 -17.69 -1.03 7.04
N LEU A 366 -17.83 -2.18 6.37
CA LEU A 366 -18.85 -2.34 5.32
C LEU A 366 -20.28 -2.31 5.86
N PRO A 367 -20.62 -2.99 6.97
CA PRO A 367 -21.93 -2.83 7.61
C PRO A 367 -22.24 -1.39 8.02
N ALA A 368 -21.28 -0.70 8.64
CA ALA A 368 -21.45 0.69 9.05
C ALA A 368 -21.60 1.63 7.85
N TYR A 369 -20.81 1.43 6.80
CA TYR A 369 -20.94 2.14 5.54
C TYR A 369 -22.33 1.93 4.93
N ARG A 370 -22.83 0.69 4.84
CA ARG A 370 -24.17 0.38 4.33
C ARG A 370 -25.30 0.99 5.18
N ALA A 371 -25.14 1.03 6.50
CA ALA A 371 -26.09 1.69 7.39
C ALA A 371 -26.14 3.20 7.13
N ARG A 372 -24.97 3.87 7.09
CA ARG A 372 -24.88 5.31 6.82
C ARG A 372 -25.33 5.67 5.41
N LEU A 373 -25.10 4.80 4.43
CA LEU A 373 -25.56 4.97 3.06
C LEU A 373 -27.09 5.07 2.97
N ARG A 374 -27.83 4.31 3.80
CA ARG A 374 -29.30 4.39 3.91
C ARG A 374 -29.76 5.70 4.57
N GLU A 375 -28.96 6.25 5.48
CA GLU A 375 -29.23 7.49 6.21
C GLU A 375 -28.81 8.76 5.46
N GLY A 376 -28.13 8.61 4.31
CA GLY A 376 -27.70 9.75 3.47
C GLY A 376 -26.30 10.27 3.75
N GLY A 377 -25.51 9.61 4.58
CA GLY A 377 -24.13 10.00 4.92
C GLY A 377 -23.09 8.98 4.47
N GLU A 378 -21.94 9.43 3.97
CA GLU A 378 -20.86 8.54 3.47
C GLU A 378 -19.48 8.84 4.08
N GLY A 379 -19.24 10.10 4.45
CA GLY A 379 -17.90 10.71 4.51
C GLY A 379 -16.83 9.90 5.28
N PRO A 380 -16.85 9.85 6.62
CA PRO A 380 -15.69 9.37 7.38
C PRO A 380 -15.38 7.88 7.16
N VAL A 381 -16.42 7.07 6.97
CA VAL A 381 -16.27 5.61 6.81
C VAL A 381 -15.77 5.27 5.41
N LEU A 382 -16.30 5.93 4.38
CA LEU A 382 -15.84 5.70 3.01
C LEU A 382 -14.39 6.16 2.82
N ASP A 383 -14.01 7.31 3.38
CA ASP A 383 -12.64 7.82 3.32
C ASP A 383 -11.65 6.83 3.95
N TYR A 384 -12.04 6.22 5.07
CA TYR A 384 -11.23 5.21 5.73
C TYR A 384 -11.16 3.89 4.94
N ILE A 385 -12.27 3.43 4.35
CA ILE A 385 -12.29 2.27 3.44
C ILE A 385 -11.34 2.52 2.26
N ILE A 386 -11.33 3.72 1.69
CA ILE A 386 -10.43 4.08 0.59
C ILE A 386 -8.98 4.07 1.06
N LYS A 387 -8.67 4.68 2.21
CA LYS A 387 -7.34 4.65 2.83
C LYS A 387 -6.86 3.20 3.04
N LEU A 388 -7.69 2.31 3.57
CA LEU A 388 -7.33 0.90 3.76
C LEU A 388 -7.12 0.17 2.43
N THR A 389 -8.04 0.32 1.49
CA THR A 389 -7.98 -0.37 0.19
C THR A 389 -6.85 0.12 -0.72
N THR A 390 -6.29 1.32 -0.49
CA THR A 390 -5.05 1.71 -1.19
C THR A 390 -3.88 0.78 -0.87
N ARG A 391 -3.83 0.22 0.34
CA ARG A 391 -2.74 -0.65 0.84
C ARG A 391 -2.93 -2.13 0.51
N VAL A 392 -4.12 -2.52 0.03
CA VAL A 392 -4.49 -3.91 -0.24
C VAL A 392 -4.49 -4.17 -1.75
N PRO A 393 -3.99 -5.33 -2.24
CA PRO A 393 -4.07 -5.69 -3.66
C PRO A 393 -5.52 -5.75 -4.18
N ALA A 394 -5.74 -5.33 -5.42
CA ALA A 394 -7.08 -5.22 -6.03
C ALA A 394 -7.91 -6.53 -5.95
N ARG A 395 -7.26 -7.69 -6.10
CA ARG A 395 -7.94 -8.99 -6.01
C ARG A 395 -8.55 -9.24 -4.64
N LEU A 396 -7.84 -8.86 -3.57
CA LEU A 396 -8.32 -8.95 -2.20
C LEU A 396 -9.39 -7.89 -1.93
N VAL A 397 -9.22 -6.66 -2.41
CA VAL A 397 -10.26 -5.62 -2.28
C VAL A 397 -11.60 -6.09 -2.88
N ARG A 398 -11.59 -6.73 -4.05
CA ARG A 398 -12.80 -7.25 -4.69
C ARG A 398 -13.43 -8.42 -3.94
N SER A 399 -12.64 -9.30 -3.33
CA SER A 399 -13.18 -10.41 -2.53
C SER A 399 -13.72 -9.94 -1.17
N LEU A 400 -13.08 -8.92 -0.58
CA LEU A 400 -13.38 -8.41 0.76
C LEU A 400 -14.55 -7.43 0.79
N VAL A 401 -14.57 -6.47 -0.14
CA VAL A 401 -15.60 -5.43 -0.21
C VAL A 401 -16.93 -6.00 -0.73
N GLY A 402 -16.91 -7.16 -1.41
CA GLY A 402 -18.07 -7.75 -2.05
C GLY A 402 -18.61 -6.84 -3.15
N GLN A 403 -19.94 -6.76 -3.32
CA GLN A 403 -20.58 -5.70 -4.10
C GLN A 403 -20.84 -4.49 -3.17
N PRO A 404 -19.95 -3.49 -3.10
CA PRO A 404 -20.29 -2.22 -2.48
C PRO A 404 -21.29 -1.49 -3.36
N ASP A 405 -22.26 -0.95 -2.67
CA ASP A 405 -23.26 -0.03 -3.17
C ASP A 405 -22.66 1.39 -3.09
N LEU A 406 -22.45 2.03 -4.23
CA LEU A 406 -22.05 3.44 -4.30
C LEU A 406 -23.21 4.24 -4.88
N ARG A 407 -23.41 5.49 -4.48
CA ARG A 407 -24.36 6.33 -5.22
C ARG A 407 -23.78 6.84 -6.52
N ASP A 408 -24.63 6.82 -7.53
CA ASP A 408 -24.44 7.52 -8.77
C ASP A 408 -24.63 9.04 -8.60
N ASP A 409 -24.43 9.79 -9.69
CA ASP A 409 -24.59 11.24 -9.75
C ASP A 409 -26.03 11.71 -9.51
N SER A 410 -27.02 10.82 -9.63
CA SER A 410 -28.41 11.09 -9.28
C SER A 410 -28.70 10.85 -7.79
N GLY A 411 -27.69 10.43 -7.03
CA GLY A 411 -27.80 10.11 -5.61
C GLY A 411 -28.45 8.75 -5.34
N ARG A 412 -28.69 7.92 -6.36
CA ARG A 412 -29.23 6.57 -6.20
C ARG A 412 -28.12 5.59 -5.93
N VAL A 413 -28.38 4.69 -4.98
CA VAL A 413 -27.45 3.62 -4.63
C VAL A 413 -27.47 2.56 -5.73
N GLN A 414 -26.30 2.26 -6.30
CA GLN A 414 -26.09 1.30 -7.36
C GLN A 414 -24.96 0.33 -7.00
N PRO A 415 -25.06 -0.95 -7.38
CA PRO A 415 -23.95 -1.87 -7.24
C PRO A 415 -22.83 -1.50 -8.22
N PHE A 416 -21.57 -1.69 -7.81
CA PHE A 416 -20.42 -1.28 -8.64
C PHE A 416 -20.37 -1.93 -10.03
N SER A 417 -20.94 -3.13 -10.19
CA SER A 417 -21.01 -3.84 -11.47
C SER A 417 -21.89 -3.11 -12.49
N GLU A 418 -22.80 -2.27 -11.99
CA GLU A 418 -23.68 -1.44 -12.81
C GLU A 418 -23.04 -0.07 -13.09
N LEU A 419 -22.14 0.39 -12.23
CA LEU A 419 -21.49 1.68 -12.40
C LEU A 419 -20.51 1.68 -13.56
N VAL A 420 -20.48 2.82 -14.25
CA VAL A 420 -19.57 3.07 -15.36
C VAL A 420 -18.72 4.28 -15.02
N LEU A 421 -17.40 4.14 -15.16
CA LEU A 421 -16.46 5.24 -15.01
C LEU A 421 -16.15 5.82 -16.39
N PRO A 422 -16.81 6.92 -16.79
CA PRO A 422 -16.60 7.50 -18.10
C PRO A 422 -15.23 8.23 -18.18
N PRO A 423 -14.72 8.47 -19.41
CA PRO A 423 -13.61 9.39 -19.66
C PRO A 423 -13.80 10.75 -18.98
N ALA A 424 -12.70 11.41 -18.60
CA ALA A 424 -12.74 12.68 -17.85
C ALA A 424 -13.48 13.83 -18.58
N HIS A 425 -13.58 13.74 -19.91
CA HIS A 425 -14.23 14.75 -20.77
C HIS A 425 -15.61 14.31 -21.27
N CYS A 426 -16.15 13.21 -20.74
CA CYS A 426 -17.43 12.66 -21.14
C CYS A 426 -18.58 13.40 -20.41
N PRO A 427 -19.59 13.92 -21.13
CA PRO A 427 -20.76 14.51 -20.47
C PRO A 427 -21.57 13.42 -19.73
N PRO A 428 -22.29 13.78 -18.65
CA PRO A 428 -23.16 12.85 -17.95
C PRO A 428 -24.31 12.41 -18.88
N LEU A 429 -24.55 11.10 -18.93
CA LEU A 429 -25.63 10.54 -19.74
C LEU A 429 -26.82 10.13 -18.88
N PRO A 430 -28.05 10.52 -19.26
CA PRO A 430 -29.24 10.04 -18.59
C PRO A 430 -29.37 8.52 -18.75
N GLY A 431 -29.58 7.82 -17.64
CA GLY A 431 -29.74 6.37 -17.61
C GLY A 431 -28.46 5.55 -17.47
N ILE A 432 -27.28 6.18 -17.55
CA ILE A 432 -26.00 5.52 -17.25
C ILE A 432 -25.55 5.93 -15.85
N PRO A 433 -25.46 4.99 -14.90
CA PRO A 433 -25.11 5.32 -13.53
C PRO A 433 -23.60 5.59 -13.45
N CYS A 434 -23.25 6.87 -13.32
CA CYS A 434 -21.87 7.34 -13.22
C CYS A 434 -21.53 7.71 -11.77
N PRO A 435 -20.34 7.35 -11.26
CA PRO A 435 -19.85 7.78 -9.96
C PRO A 435 -19.01 9.06 -10.06
N ALA A 436 -19.48 10.12 -10.75
CA ALA A 436 -18.65 11.31 -11.03
C ALA A 436 -18.18 12.02 -9.75
N ARG A 437 -18.99 11.99 -8.68
CA ARG A 437 -18.59 12.46 -7.33
C ARG A 437 -17.35 11.79 -6.74
N TYR A 438 -16.91 10.67 -7.32
CA TYR A 438 -15.72 9.92 -6.91
C TYR A 438 -14.58 9.98 -7.94
N GLN A 439 -14.65 10.88 -8.94
CA GLN A 439 -13.62 11.00 -9.98
C GLN A 439 -12.23 11.27 -9.43
N GLU A 440 -12.12 12.05 -8.35
CA GLU A 440 -10.85 12.32 -7.66
C GLU A 440 -10.24 11.05 -7.02
N ARG A 441 -11.02 9.97 -6.93
CA ARG A 441 -10.67 8.69 -6.31
C ARG A 441 -10.63 7.55 -7.34
N ARG A 442 -10.17 7.85 -8.56
CA ARG A 442 -10.14 6.91 -9.71
C ARG A 442 -9.44 5.59 -9.40
N GLU A 443 -8.32 5.62 -8.67
CA GLU A 443 -7.55 4.42 -8.30
C GLU A 443 -8.39 3.45 -7.45
N PHE A 444 -9.23 3.97 -6.56
CA PHE A 444 -10.14 3.16 -5.76
C PHE A 444 -11.22 2.49 -6.61
N LEU A 445 -11.86 3.24 -7.52
CA LEU A 445 -12.88 2.71 -8.44
C LEU A 445 -12.29 1.62 -9.37
N ASP A 446 -11.06 1.82 -9.85
CA ASP A 446 -10.33 0.82 -10.64
C ASP A 446 -10.07 -0.47 -9.84
N LYS A 447 -9.67 -0.34 -8.56
CA LYS A 447 -9.47 -1.48 -7.65
C LYS A 447 -10.78 -2.25 -7.41
N LEU A 448 -11.89 -1.53 -7.21
CA LEU A 448 -13.23 -2.14 -7.10
C LEU A 448 -13.69 -2.85 -8.37
N GLY A 449 -13.11 -2.51 -9.54
CA GLY A 449 -13.48 -3.11 -10.81
C GLY A 449 -14.73 -2.50 -11.44
N VAL A 450 -14.97 -1.21 -11.19
CA VAL A 450 -16.00 -0.44 -11.90
C VAL A 450 -15.72 -0.50 -13.41
N GLY A 451 -16.74 -0.78 -14.21
CA GLY A 451 -16.62 -0.89 -15.66
C GLY A 451 -16.19 0.43 -16.30
N ARG A 452 -15.32 0.38 -17.31
CA ARG A 452 -14.93 1.57 -18.10
C ARG A 452 -15.83 1.78 -19.32
N VAL A 453 -16.47 0.71 -19.75
CA VAL A 453 -17.43 0.67 -20.87
C VAL A 453 -18.81 0.37 -20.29
N PRO A 454 -19.85 1.08 -20.72
CA PRO A 454 -21.21 0.80 -20.26
C PRO A 454 -21.68 -0.58 -20.71
N ALA A 455 -22.35 -1.29 -19.80
CA ALA A 455 -23.02 -2.55 -20.12
C ALA A 455 -24.15 -2.35 -21.14
N ARG A 456 -24.50 -3.44 -21.84
CA ARG A 456 -25.53 -3.45 -22.90
C ARG A 456 -26.84 -2.78 -22.49
N HIS A 457 -27.41 -3.14 -21.34
CA HIS A 457 -28.71 -2.64 -20.90
C HIS A 457 -28.68 -1.14 -20.55
N HIS A 458 -27.55 -0.60 -20.11
CA HIS A 458 -27.39 0.85 -19.90
C HIS A 458 -27.45 1.62 -21.20
N LEU A 459 -26.81 1.10 -22.26
CA LEU A 459 -26.88 1.69 -23.58
C LEU A 459 -28.29 1.59 -24.17
N GLU A 460 -28.98 0.46 -24.01
CA GLU A 460 -30.38 0.30 -24.45
C GLU A 460 -31.31 1.32 -23.75
N ALA A 461 -31.13 1.54 -22.45
CA ALA A 461 -31.84 2.58 -21.71
C ALA A 461 -31.49 3.99 -22.21
N ALA A 462 -30.20 4.27 -22.41
CA ALA A 462 -29.70 5.55 -22.93
C ALA A 462 -30.10 5.81 -24.39
N MET A 463 -30.56 4.81 -25.16
CA MET A 463 -31.09 5.01 -26.52
C MET A 463 -32.59 5.37 -26.56
N SER A 464 -33.29 5.26 -25.41
CA SER A 464 -34.67 5.70 -25.25
C SER A 464 -34.80 7.23 -25.09
N LEU A 465 -33.99 7.96 -25.85
CA LEU A 465 -33.88 9.43 -25.79
C LEU A 465 -35.15 10.12 -26.25
N THR A 466 -35.47 11.28 -25.70
CA THR A 466 -36.65 12.05 -26.09
C THR A 466 -36.29 13.35 -26.79
N SER A 467 -35.03 13.77 -26.72
CA SER A 467 -34.58 15.06 -27.25
C SER A 467 -33.27 14.97 -28.04
N LEU A 468 -33.05 15.95 -28.92
CA LEU A 468 -31.79 16.14 -29.65
C LEU A 468 -30.61 16.40 -28.70
N ALA A 469 -30.83 17.12 -27.59
CA ALA A 469 -29.79 17.42 -26.61
C ALA A 469 -29.22 16.13 -25.97
N GLU A 470 -30.09 15.18 -25.62
CA GLU A 470 -29.66 13.89 -25.10
C GLU A 470 -28.95 13.06 -26.17
N CYS A 471 -29.37 13.17 -27.44
CA CYS A 471 -28.69 12.51 -28.56
C CYS A 471 -27.28 13.05 -28.79
N ILE A 472 -27.11 14.37 -28.70
CA ILE A 472 -25.79 15.02 -28.78
C ILE A 472 -24.92 14.56 -27.61
N ALA A 473 -25.47 14.49 -26.39
CA ALA A 473 -24.74 13.98 -25.24
C ALA A 473 -24.28 12.53 -25.48
N LEU A 474 -25.19 11.65 -25.93
CA LEU A 474 -24.85 10.24 -26.21
C LEU A 474 -23.77 10.11 -27.28
N ALA A 475 -23.89 10.84 -28.40
CA ALA A 475 -22.87 10.85 -29.44
C ALA A 475 -21.52 11.37 -28.92
N THR A 476 -21.52 12.38 -28.05
CA THR A 476 -20.30 12.94 -27.46
C THR A 476 -19.62 11.95 -26.54
N SER A 477 -20.40 11.26 -25.71
CA SER A 477 -19.91 10.21 -24.81
C SER A 477 -19.37 9.00 -25.59
N LEU A 478 -20.08 8.56 -26.64
CA LEU A 478 -19.61 7.49 -27.52
C LEU A 478 -18.29 7.87 -28.20
N ALA A 479 -18.17 9.09 -28.75
CA ALA A 479 -16.92 9.59 -29.31
C ALA A 479 -15.78 9.57 -28.28
N ALA A 480 -16.04 9.99 -27.05
CA ALA A 480 -15.05 9.97 -25.97
C ALA A 480 -14.62 8.54 -25.61
N TRP A 481 -15.57 7.61 -25.48
CA TRP A 481 -15.26 6.20 -25.20
C TRP A 481 -14.48 5.54 -26.34
N LEU A 482 -14.87 5.76 -27.60
CA LEU A 482 -14.17 5.23 -28.77
C LEU A 482 -12.70 5.67 -28.84
N ARG A 483 -12.37 6.86 -28.32
CA ARG A 483 -10.98 7.35 -28.29
C ARG A 483 -10.11 6.57 -27.32
N GLU A 484 -10.65 6.20 -26.16
CA GLU A 484 -9.90 5.57 -25.07
C GLU A 484 -10.02 4.03 -25.02
N TYR A 485 -11.13 3.47 -25.51
CA TYR A 485 -11.49 2.07 -25.34
C TYR A 485 -11.95 1.43 -26.65
N ASP A 486 -11.88 0.11 -26.69
CA ASP A 486 -12.52 -0.70 -27.72
C ASP A 486 -14.00 -0.95 -27.34
N LEU A 487 -14.90 -0.62 -28.26
CA LEU A 487 -16.35 -0.72 -28.07
C LEU A 487 -16.98 -1.79 -29.00
N GLU A 488 -16.20 -2.71 -29.56
CA GLU A 488 -16.72 -3.75 -30.46
C GLU A 488 -17.90 -4.53 -29.87
N GLU A 489 -17.84 -4.91 -28.59
CA GLU A 489 -18.89 -5.70 -27.91
C GLU A 489 -20.26 -5.01 -27.87
N VAL A 490 -20.29 -3.67 -27.90
CA VAL A 490 -21.52 -2.88 -27.83
C VAL A 490 -21.92 -2.26 -29.17
N SER A 491 -21.10 -2.43 -30.21
CA SER A 491 -21.31 -1.82 -31.53
C SER A 491 -22.65 -2.21 -32.17
N ALA A 492 -23.03 -3.49 -32.11
CA ALA A 492 -24.29 -3.97 -32.66
C ALA A 492 -25.51 -3.26 -32.05
N ILE A 493 -25.52 -3.08 -30.73
CA ILE A 493 -26.67 -2.45 -30.03
C ILE A 493 -26.82 -0.99 -30.48
N VAL A 494 -25.71 -0.27 -30.61
CA VAL A 494 -25.74 1.15 -30.99
C VAL A 494 -26.09 1.33 -32.48
N ARG A 495 -25.68 0.41 -33.35
CA ARG A 495 -26.00 0.43 -34.79
C ARG A 495 -27.43 -0.01 -35.08
N ASP A 496 -27.94 -0.97 -34.32
CA ASP A 496 -29.24 -1.62 -34.56
C ASP A 496 -30.39 -0.96 -33.78
N ALA A 497 -30.18 0.24 -33.26
CA ALA A 497 -31.20 1.02 -32.55
C ALA A 497 -31.45 2.37 -33.23
N ALA A 498 -32.71 2.77 -33.30
CA ALA A 498 -33.10 4.07 -33.80
C ALA A 498 -32.95 5.14 -32.71
N TRP A 499 -31.79 5.79 -32.65
CA TRP A 499 -31.50 6.84 -31.67
C TRP A 499 -30.92 8.12 -32.29
N LEU A 500 -30.32 8.03 -33.48
CA LEU A 500 -29.70 9.18 -34.15
C LEU A 500 -30.77 10.01 -34.85
N PHE A 501 -30.79 11.32 -34.62
CA PHE A 501 -31.78 12.20 -35.27
C PHE A 501 -31.32 12.60 -36.67
N ASP A 502 -32.25 12.55 -37.64
CA ASP A 502 -32.06 13.13 -38.97
C ASP A 502 -32.29 14.65 -38.98
N GLY A 503 -32.02 15.31 -40.11
CA GLY A 503 -32.27 16.74 -40.30
C GLY A 503 -33.75 17.15 -40.25
N GLN A 504 -34.70 16.21 -40.21
CA GLN A 504 -36.12 16.45 -39.93
C GLN A 504 -36.48 16.18 -38.46
N SER A 505 -35.48 15.97 -37.59
CA SER A 505 -35.64 15.61 -36.18
C SER A 505 -36.44 14.32 -35.96
N LYS A 506 -36.35 13.35 -36.87
CA LYS A 506 -36.86 11.99 -36.67
C LYS A 506 -35.72 11.06 -36.29
N LYS A 507 -36.00 10.11 -35.39
CA LYS A 507 -35.04 9.07 -35.04
C LYS A 507 -34.87 8.09 -36.20
N ARG A 508 -33.62 7.77 -36.50
CA ARG A 508 -33.18 6.83 -37.52
C ARG A 508 -32.15 5.88 -36.93
N TYR A 509 -32.01 4.73 -37.59
CA TYR A 509 -30.87 3.88 -37.36
C TYR A 509 -29.62 4.55 -37.96
N PRO A 510 -28.46 4.54 -37.29
CA PRO A 510 -27.25 5.14 -37.85
C PRO A 510 -26.90 4.63 -39.26
N VAL A 511 -27.16 3.35 -39.52
CA VAL A 511 -26.94 2.69 -40.83
C VAL A 511 -27.89 3.14 -41.94
N GLU A 512 -28.99 3.83 -41.62
CA GLU A 512 -29.90 4.41 -42.63
C GLU A 512 -29.40 5.76 -43.13
N LEU A 513 -28.54 6.43 -42.37
CA LEU A 513 -28.09 7.80 -42.61
C LEU A 513 -26.79 7.85 -43.41
N LEU A 514 -26.70 8.84 -44.29
CA LEU A 514 -25.53 9.14 -45.09
C LEU A 514 -24.50 9.95 -44.29
N CYS A 515 -23.22 9.67 -44.54
CA CYS A 515 -22.13 10.51 -44.06
C CYS A 515 -22.23 11.90 -44.70
N PRO A 516 -22.21 13.00 -43.92
CA PRO A 516 -22.23 14.36 -44.44
C PRO A 516 -20.85 14.76 -44.99
N ARG A 517 -20.44 14.10 -46.08
CA ARG A 517 -19.20 14.38 -46.81
C ARG A 517 -19.56 14.96 -48.18
N ALA A 518 -18.74 15.88 -48.66
CA ALA A 518 -18.96 16.56 -49.94
C ALA A 518 -19.17 15.58 -51.12
N GLU A 519 -18.45 14.46 -51.15
CA GLU A 519 -18.60 13.42 -52.17
C GLU A 519 -19.99 12.78 -52.17
N VAL A 520 -20.56 12.53 -50.98
CA VAL A 520 -21.89 11.92 -50.82
C VAL A 520 -22.98 12.93 -51.14
N GLU A 521 -22.85 14.16 -50.62
CA GLU A 521 -23.78 15.26 -50.89
C GLU A 521 -23.83 15.63 -52.38
N ALA A 522 -22.71 15.49 -53.08
CA ALA A 522 -22.66 15.73 -54.52
C ALA A 522 -23.47 14.69 -55.31
N LEU A 523 -23.60 13.45 -54.81
CA LEU A 523 -24.35 12.36 -55.45
C LEU A 523 -25.81 12.28 -55.01
N ALA A 524 -26.08 12.37 -53.71
CA ALA A 524 -27.40 12.19 -53.11
C ALA A 524 -28.09 13.50 -52.74
N GLY A 525 -27.41 14.64 -52.81
CA GLY A 525 -27.94 15.95 -52.44
C GLY A 525 -27.85 16.25 -50.95
N THR A 526 -28.61 17.24 -50.48
CA THR A 526 -28.61 17.68 -49.08
C THR A 526 -29.99 17.52 -48.44
N PHE A 527 -30.70 16.46 -48.81
CA PHE A 527 -32.04 16.18 -48.29
C PHE A 527 -32.00 15.88 -46.78
N PRO A 528 -32.66 16.67 -45.91
CA PRO A 528 -32.48 16.57 -44.46
C PRO A 528 -32.76 15.19 -43.86
N GLU A 529 -33.68 14.41 -44.44
CA GLU A 529 -34.02 13.06 -43.98
C GLU A 529 -32.94 11.99 -44.24
N LEU A 530 -31.97 12.28 -45.12
CA LEU A 530 -30.89 11.34 -45.43
C LEU A 530 -29.66 11.52 -44.54
N TYR A 531 -29.52 12.66 -43.87
CA TYR A 531 -28.32 13.02 -43.13
C TYR A 531 -28.62 13.17 -41.64
N PRO A 532 -27.62 12.92 -40.76
CA PRO A 532 -27.73 13.28 -39.36
C PRO A 532 -28.07 14.76 -39.19
N HIS A 533 -28.76 15.08 -38.11
CA HIS A 533 -29.09 16.47 -37.78
C HIS A 533 -27.83 17.36 -37.79
N PRO A 534 -27.87 18.59 -38.36
CA PRO A 534 -26.69 19.45 -38.48
C PRO A 534 -25.94 19.69 -37.16
N ASP A 535 -26.66 19.83 -36.04
CA ASP A 535 -26.07 20.01 -34.70
C ASP A 535 -25.23 18.82 -34.20
N LEU A 536 -25.36 17.64 -34.83
CA LEU A 536 -24.53 16.46 -34.53
C LEU A 536 -23.20 16.48 -35.30
N SER A 537 -23.06 17.31 -36.33
CA SER A 537 -21.86 17.38 -37.17
C SER A 537 -20.56 17.65 -36.39
N PRO A 538 -20.52 18.53 -35.38
CA PRO A 538 -19.31 18.76 -34.58
C PRO A 538 -18.87 17.54 -33.74
N VAL A 539 -19.80 16.63 -33.45
CA VAL A 539 -19.60 15.49 -32.55
C VAL A 539 -19.32 14.20 -33.33
N LEU A 540 -19.98 14.03 -34.47
CA LEU A 540 -19.80 12.90 -35.39
C LEU A 540 -18.48 13.05 -36.15
N ASP A 541 -17.35 12.81 -35.49
CA ASP A 541 -16.05 12.73 -36.15
C ASP A 541 -15.98 11.51 -37.10
N VAL A 542 -14.98 11.48 -37.98
CA VAL A 542 -14.81 10.42 -38.99
C VAL A 542 -14.82 9.03 -38.37
N ARG A 543 -14.18 8.88 -37.20
CA ARG A 543 -14.06 7.59 -36.51
C ARG A 543 -15.42 7.14 -35.97
N LEU A 544 -16.20 8.04 -35.37
CA LEU A 544 -17.54 7.74 -34.89
C LEU A 544 -18.49 7.45 -36.06
N GLN A 545 -18.42 8.19 -37.17
CA GLN A 545 -19.24 7.93 -38.37
C GLN A 545 -19.02 6.52 -38.92
N GLU A 546 -17.75 6.13 -39.08
CA GLU A 546 -17.37 4.79 -39.56
C GLU A 546 -17.75 3.70 -38.55
N TRP A 547 -17.53 3.95 -37.25
CA TRP A 547 -17.93 3.01 -36.20
C TRP A 547 -19.45 2.86 -36.07
N LEU A 548 -20.24 3.90 -36.38
CA LEU A 548 -21.70 3.81 -36.44
C LEU A 548 -22.21 3.17 -37.73
N GLY A 549 -21.35 3.02 -38.74
CA GLY A 549 -21.73 2.47 -40.04
C GLY A 549 -22.62 3.40 -40.85
N LEU A 550 -22.45 4.72 -40.74
CA LEU A 550 -23.14 5.66 -41.64
C LEU A 550 -22.73 5.33 -43.08
N ARG A 551 -23.72 5.37 -43.97
CA ARG A 551 -23.57 5.03 -45.39
C ARG A 551 -22.65 6.03 -46.09
N THR A 552 -21.78 5.50 -46.94
CA THR A 552 -20.83 6.27 -47.74
C THR A 552 -21.28 6.37 -49.19
N ALA A 553 -20.47 6.98 -50.06
CA ALA A 553 -20.76 7.05 -51.49
C ALA A 553 -20.87 5.66 -52.14
N ALA A 554 -20.20 4.63 -51.59
CA ALA A 554 -20.27 3.26 -52.06
C ALA A 554 -21.61 2.57 -51.72
N ASP A 555 -22.29 3.04 -50.68
CA ASP A 555 -23.54 2.46 -50.16
C ASP A 555 -24.77 3.18 -50.69
N LEU A 556 -24.60 4.11 -51.63
CA LEU A 556 -25.69 4.90 -52.21
C LEU A 556 -26.58 4.05 -53.11
N ASP A 557 -27.88 4.14 -52.88
CA ASP A 557 -28.85 3.44 -53.70
C ASP A 557 -29.21 4.24 -54.96
N PHE A 558 -29.49 3.52 -56.03
CA PHE A 558 -29.95 4.08 -57.30
C PHE A 558 -31.11 5.10 -57.16
N PRO A 559 -32.16 4.86 -56.36
CA PRO A 559 -33.27 5.81 -56.23
C PRO A 559 -32.87 7.16 -55.61
N ASP A 560 -31.92 7.18 -54.67
CA ASP A 560 -31.49 8.42 -54.02
C ASP A 560 -30.73 9.34 -54.99
N VAL A 561 -29.84 8.76 -55.80
CA VAL A 561 -29.09 9.52 -56.81
C VAL A 561 -30.01 10.03 -57.92
N VAL A 562 -30.98 9.22 -58.37
CA VAL A 562 -32.01 9.66 -59.34
C VAL A 562 -32.86 10.78 -58.75
N ARG A 563 -33.27 10.66 -57.48
CA ARG A 563 -34.02 11.72 -56.79
C ARG A 563 -33.22 13.02 -56.74
N HIS A 564 -31.92 12.97 -56.45
CA HIS A 564 -31.07 14.15 -56.47
C HIS A 564 -30.98 14.78 -57.87
N LEU A 565 -30.73 13.98 -58.90
CA LEU A 565 -30.68 14.42 -60.29
C LEU A 565 -31.97 15.12 -60.70
N LEU A 566 -33.13 14.52 -60.43
CA LEU A 566 -34.42 15.10 -60.79
C LEU A 566 -34.71 16.40 -60.03
N ALA A 567 -34.28 16.52 -58.77
CA ALA A 567 -34.38 17.77 -58.01
C ALA A 567 -33.50 18.89 -58.61
N ARG A 568 -32.30 18.55 -59.11
CA ARG A 568 -31.42 19.50 -59.82
C ARG A 568 -32.01 19.94 -61.15
N VAL A 569 -32.58 19.00 -61.91
CA VAL A 569 -33.31 19.30 -63.15
C VAL A 569 -34.47 20.27 -62.88
N GLN A 570 -35.27 20.00 -61.85
CA GLN A 570 -36.41 20.87 -61.48
C GLN A 570 -35.98 22.27 -61.04
N SER A 571 -34.84 22.40 -60.37
CA SER A 571 -34.29 23.68 -59.91
C SER A 571 -33.41 24.39 -60.95
N GLY A 572 -33.13 23.76 -62.09
CA GLY A 572 -32.24 24.29 -63.13
C GLY A 572 -30.77 24.43 -62.68
N GLN A 573 -30.37 23.73 -61.62
CA GLN A 573 -29.02 23.82 -61.08
C GLN A 573 -28.08 22.81 -61.76
N PRO A 574 -26.83 23.18 -62.04
CA PRO A 574 -25.88 22.29 -62.70
C PRO A 574 -25.63 21.03 -61.87
N VAL A 575 -25.44 19.90 -62.56
CA VAL A 575 -24.99 18.63 -61.97
C VAL A 575 -23.53 18.41 -62.33
N GLY A 576 -22.77 17.87 -61.38
CA GLY A 576 -21.37 17.53 -61.63
C GLY A 576 -21.21 16.18 -62.33
N LEU A 577 -20.06 16.00 -62.98
CA LEU A 577 -19.73 14.79 -63.75
C LEU A 577 -19.68 13.51 -62.90
N HIS A 578 -19.42 13.63 -61.60
CA HIS A 578 -19.41 12.50 -60.65
C HIS A 578 -20.75 11.76 -60.61
N LEU A 579 -21.88 12.44 -60.85
CA LEU A 579 -23.20 11.83 -60.90
C LEU A 579 -23.35 10.94 -62.14
N TYR A 580 -22.91 11.41 -63.30
CA TYR A 580 -22.89 10.59 -64.52
C TYR A 580 -21.92 9.42 -64.39
N ARG A 581 -20.79 9.65 -63.73
CA ARG A 581 -19.81 8.59 -63.43
C ARG A 581 -20.40 7.50 -62.53
N PHE A 582 -21.23 7.85 -61.55
CA PHE A 582 -21.93 6.86 -60.73
C PHE A 582 -22.82 5.94 -61.59
N PHE A 583 -23.56 6.48 -62.56
CA PHE A 583 -24.35 5.64 -63.47
C PHE A 583 -23.48 4.82 -64.42
N GLU A 584 -22.41 5.40 -64.96
CA GLU A 584 -21.47 4.68 -65.84
C GLU A 584 -20.82 3.50 -65.10
N ASP A 585 -20.27 3.73 -63.90
CA ASP A 585 -19.65 2.69 -63.07
C ASP A 585 -20.69 1.63 -62.64
N GLY A 586 -21.93 2.04 -62.37
CA GLY A 586 -23.02 1.14 -62.00
C GLY A 586 -23.49 0.25 -63.15
N LEU A 587 -23.60 0.81 -64.36
CA LEU A 587 -23.79 0.06 -65.60
C LEU A 587 -22.56 -0.79 -65.93
N GLU A 588 -21.36 -0.36 -65.52
CA GLU A 588 -20.13 -1.11 -65.73
C GLU A 588 -20.13 -2.42 -64.96
N ARG A 589 -20.46 -2.32 -63.67
CA ARG A 589 -20.46 -3.41 -62.69
C ARG A 589 -21.76 -4.21 -62.66
N ASN A 590 -22.73 -3.88 -63.51
CA ASN A 590 -24.09 -4.43 -63.50
C ASN A 590 -24.83 -4.28 -62.15
N SER A 591 -24.47 -3.27 -61.34
CA SER A 591 -25.22 -2.94 -60.12
C SER A 591 -26.46 -2.10 -60.41
N ILE A 592 -26.47 -1.41 -61.55
CA ILE A 592 -27.63 -0.69 -62.08
C ILE A 592 -28.05 -1.38 -63.38
N ASP A 593 -29.31 -1.82 -63.43
CA ASP A 593 -29.90 -2.39 -64.64
C ASP A 593 -30.19 -1.28 -65.67
N ALA A 594 -29.77 -1.51 -66.92
CA ALA A 594 -29.92 -0.53 -68.00
C ALA A 594 -31.40 -0.24 -68.30
N ASP A 595 -32.28 -1.24 -68.21
CA ASP A 595 -33.71 -1.07 -68.46
C ASP A 595 -34.42 -0.36 -67.30
N GLN A 596 -33.97 -0.58 -66.06
CA GLN A 596 -34.39 0.22 -64.91
C GLN A 596 -33.98 1.69 -65.06
N LEU A 597 -32.72 1.95 -65.44
CA LEU A 597 -32.20 3.30 -65.66
C LEU A 597 -32.96 4.03 -66.78
N ARG A 598 -33.23 3.34 -67.90
CA ARG A 598 -34.06 3.86 -68.99
C ARG A 598 -35.47 4.21 -68.51
N ARG A 599 -36.15 3.31 -67.79
CA ARG A 599 -37.50 3.57 -67.28
C ARG A 599 -37.56 4.77 -66.34
N ALA A 600 -36.51 5.01 -65.56
CA ALA A 600 -36.46 6.14 -64.64
C ALA A 600 -36.22 7.49 -65.35
N LEU A 601 -35.41 7.50 -66.42
CA LEU A 601 -34.85 8.76 -66.96
C LEU A 601 -35.12 9.04 -68.45
N ALA A 602 -35.58 8.08 -69.26
CA ALA A 602 -35.71 8.26 -70.71
C ALA A 602 -36.61 9.42 -71.13
N ASP A 603 -37.68 9.67 -70.37
CA ASP A 603 -38.61 10.77 -70.61
C ASP A 603 -38.24 12.08 -69.87
N LYS A 604 -37.07 12.11 -69.22
CA LYS A 604 -36.62 13.25 -68.40
C LYS A 604 -35.47 13.98 -69.10
N ALA A 605 -35.48 15.31 -69.01
CA ALA A 605 -34.36 16.12 -69.45
C ALA A 605 -33.28 16.11 -68.35
N PHE A 606 -32.43 15.09 -68.33
CA PHE A 606 -31.48 14.89 -67.23
C PHE A 606 -30.02 15.09 -67.61
N ILE A 607 -29.72 15.24 -68.91
CA ILE A 607 -28.36 15.49 -69.38
C ILE A 607 -28.12 16.99 -69.35
N PHE A 608 -27.14 17.42 -68.57
CA PHE A 608 -26.70 18.81 -68.51
C PHE A 608 -25.71 19.06 -69.62
N CYS A 609 -26.16 19.74 -70.66
CA CYS A 609 -25.38 20.03 -71.85
C CYS A 609 -24.45 21.23 -71.64
N ASP A 610 -23.46 21.36 -72.52
CA ASP A 610 -22.45 22.43 -72.46
C ASP A 610 -23.05 23.82 -72.75
N ASP A 611 -24.28 23.85 -73.27
CA ASP A 611 -25.11 25.07 -73.42
C ASP A 611 -25.75 25.53 -72.09
N GLY A 612 -25.49 24.84 -70.98
CA GLY A 612 -26.00 25.16 -69.65
C GLY A 612 -27.44 24.72 -69.40
N HIS A 613 -28.03 23.93 -70.30
CA HIS A 613 -29.40 23.47 -70.20
C HIS A 613 -29.51 21.96 -70.03
N PHE A 614 -30.52 21.55 -69.26
CA PHE A 614 -30.91 20.15 -69.18
C PHE A 614 -31.71 19.75 -70.41
N ARG A 615 -31.31 18.65 -71.06
CA ARG A 615 -31.98 18.12 -72.24
C ARG A 615 -32.28 16.63 -72.12
N ARG A 616 -33.31 16.20 -72.86
CA ARG A 616 -33.66 14.79 -72.98
C ARG A 616 -32.60 14.07 -73.82
N PRO A 617 -32.33 12.78 -73.58
CA PRO A 617 -31.29 12.05 -74.32
C PRO A 617 -31.48 12.04 -75.83
N ASP A 618 -32.72 12.01 -76.33
CA ASP A 618 -33.06 12.07 -77.76
C ASP A 618 -32.72 13.43 -78.42
N LYS A 619 -32.38 14.43 -77.61
CA LYS A 619 -32.03 15.79 -78.04
C LYS A 619 -30.56 16.13 -77.81
N VAL A 620 -29.71 15.15 -77.50
CA VAL A 620 -28.29 15.37 -77.14
C VAL A 620 -27.36 14.58 -78.05
N PHE A 621 -26.21 15.17 -78.37
CA PHE A 621 -25.12 14.54 -79.12
C PHE A 621 -23.81 14.65 -78.34
N SER A 622 -22.93 13.66 -78.50
CA SER A 622 -21.57 13.74 -77.90
C SER A 622 -20.60 14.62 -78.69
N ILE A 623 -21.03 15.17 -79.82
CA ILE A 623 -20.24 16.02 -80.71
C ILE A 623 -20.91 17.39 -80.89
N PRO A 624 -20.16 18.46 -81.19
CA PRO A 624 -20.74 19.76 -81.45
C PRO A 624 -21.62 19.73 -82.72
N VAL A 625 -22.93 19.78 -82.54
CA VAL A 625 -23.92 19.73 -83.64
C VAL A 625 -24.64 21.05 -83.91
N PHE A 626 -24.21 22.14 -83.28
CA PHE A 626 -24.83 23.47 -83.39
C PHE A 626 -24.99 23.94 -84.84
N ARG A 627 -24.05 23.58 -85.73
CA ARG A 627 -24.13 23.91 -87.16
C ARG A 627 -25.37 23.35 -87.86
N TRP A 628 -25.83 22.16 -87.45
CA TRP A 628 -26.94 21.45 -88.07
C TRP A 628 -28.27 21.68 -87.34
N PHE A 629 -28.23 21.79 -86.01
CA PHE A 629 -29.43 21.80 -85.18
C PHE A 629 -29.60 23.03 -84.29
N GLY A 630 -28.68 24.01 -84.32
CA GLY A 630 -28.77 25.22 -83.51
C GLY A 630 -28.91 24.92 -82.02
N GLU A 631 -29.79 25.66 -81.34
CA GLU A 631 -30.12 25.46 -79.92
C GLU A 631 -31.17 24.36 -79.70
N ARG A 632 -31.63 23.67 -80.75
CA ARG A 632 -32.66 22.61 -80.64
C ARG A 632 -32.11 21.27 -80.21
N ARG A 633 -30.79 21.10 -80.29
CA ARG A 633 -30.07 19.92 -79.81
C ARG A 633 -28.86 20.38 -79.00
N GLY A 634 -28.61 19.72 -77.89
CA GLY A 634 -27.47 20.02 -77.03
C GLY A 634 -26.23 19.22 -77.42
N CYS A 635 -25.08 19.79 -77.09
CA CYS A 635 -23.81 19.06 -77.06
C CYS A 635 -23.52 18.63 -75.62
N TRP A 636 -23.01 17.41 -75.47
CA TRP A 636 -22.44 16.94 -74.22
C TRP A 636 -21.06 16.37 -74.51
N GLU A 637 -20.04 17.22 -74.51
CA GLU A 637 -18.66 16.83 -74.87
C GLU A 637 -18.10 15.77 -73.91
N ALA A 638 -18.49 15.82 -72.64
CA ALA A 638 -18.09 14.84 -71.62
C ALA A 638 -18.70 13.43 -71.85
N ALA A 639 -19.64 13.26 -72.79
CA ALA A 639 -20.23 11.97 -73.13
C ALA A 639 -19.19 10.91 -73.52
N GLY A 640 -18.02 11.32 -74.04
CA GLY A 640 -16.91 10.41 -74.35
C GLY A 640 -16.37 9.65 -73.13
N GLU A 641 -16.54 10.18 -71.92
CA GLU A 641 -16.17 9.53 -70.66
C GLU A 641 -17.21 8.50 -70.18
N PHE A 642 -18.40 8.48 -70.78
CA PHE A 642 -19.56 7.68 -70.32
C PHE A 642 -20.16 6.82 -71.46
N PRO A 643 -19.39 5.88 -72.05
CA PRO A 643 -19.82 5.11 -73.22
C PRO A 643 -21.04 4.21 -72.96
N ARG A 644 -21.15 3.57 -71.78
CA ARG A 644 -22.29 2.69 -71.48
C ARG A 644 -23.56 3.49 -71.26
N LEU A 645 -23.47 4.66 -70.63
CA LEU A 645 -24.59 5.57 -70.48
C LEU A 645 -25.07 6.07 -71.84
N CYS A 646 -24.15 6.46 -72.72
CA CYS A 646 -24.47 6.84 -74.10
C CYS A 646 -25.13 5.70 -74.87
N GLN A 647 -24.62 4.48 -74.76
CA GLN A 647 -25.24 3.30 -75.39
C GLN A 647 -26.63 3.02 -74.83
N THR A 648 -26.80 3.14 -73.51
CA THR A 648 -28.08 2.93 -72.82
C THR A 648 -29.13 3.90 -73.33
N PHE A 649 -28.81 5.18 -73.46
CA PHE A 649 -29.78 6.18 -73.94
C PHE A 649 -29.72 6.45 -75.45
N SER A 650 -28.94 5.68 -76.20
CA SER A 650 -28.74 5.85 -77.65
C SER A 650 -28.30 7.27 -78.04
N ILE A 651 -27.43 7.88 -77.24
CA ILE A 651 -26.86 9.20 -77.51
C ILE A 651 -25.87 9.06 -78.69
N PRO A 652 -26.10 9.73 -79.83
CA PRO A 652 -25.25 9.56 -80.99
C PRO A 652 -23.88 10.19 -80.78
N ASN A 653 -22.83 9.45 -81.18
CA ASN A 653 -21.44 9.93 -81.17
C ASN A 653 -20.95 10.48 -82.51
N ARG A 654 -21.82 10.43 -83.52
CA ARG A 654 -21.62 10.95 -84.85
C ARG A 654 -22.97 11.41 -85.39
N LEU A 655 -22.93 12.27 -86.39
CA LEU A 655 -24.13 12.71 -87.07
C LEU A 655 -24.61 11.60 -88.01
N GLU A 656 -25.75 10.97 -87.68
CA GLU A 656 -26.36 9.92 -88.49
C GLU A 656 -27.55 10.45 -89.28
N SER A 657 -27.77 9.92 -90.49
CA SER A 657 -28.85 10.34 -91.39
C SER A 657 -30.24 10.27 -90.71
N GLY A 658 -30.45 9.27 -89.84
CA GLY A 658 -31.69 9.11 -89.06
C GLY A 658 -31.97 10.26 -88.08
N SER A 659 -30.93 10.86 -87.50
CA SER A 659 -31.08 12.01 -86.59
C SER A 659 -31.45 13.28 -87.32
N ILE A 660 -30.85 13.50 -88.50
CA ILE A 660 -31.19 14.62 -89.39
C ILE A 660 -32.63 14.49 -89.86
N LEU A 661 -33.01 13.28 -90.27
CA LEU A 661 -34.38 12.90 -90.64
C LEU A 661 -35.42 13.27 -89.57
N ALA A 662 -35.17 12.87 -88.32
CA ALA A 662 -36.06 13.15 -87.20
C ALA A 662 -36.16 14.67 -86.90
N PHE A 663 -35.07 15.42 -87.08
CA PHE A 663 -35.09 16.87 -86.96
C PHE A 663 -35.95 17.52 -88.05
N LEU A 664 -35.80 17.08 -89.31
CA LEU A 664 -36.61 17.60 -90.42
C LEU A 664 -38.10 17.31 -90.23
N GLU A 665 -38.44 16.15 -89.65
CA GLU A 665 -39.81 15.80 -89.26
C GLU A 665 -40.38 16.72 -88.17
N GLU A 666 -39.57 17.06 -87.17
CA GLU A 666 -39.95 18.03 -86.13
C GLU A 666 -40.21 19.43 -86.71
N VAL A 667 -39.29 19.93 -87.54
CA VAL A 667 -39.41 21.22 -88.24
C VAL A 667 -40.71 21.26 -89.06
N ALA A 668 -41.05 20.18 -89.76
CA ALA A 668 -42.27 20.14 -90.55
C ALA A 668 -43.55 20.21 -89.74
N ARG A 669 -43.55 19.58 -88.57
CA ARG A 669 -44.70 19.57 -87.68
C ARG A 669 -44.96 20.96 -87.10
N GLU A 670 -43.92 21.74 -86.89
CA GLU A 670 -43.99 23.12 -86.37
C GLU A 670 -44.40 24.14 -87.44
N GLY A 671 -44.12 23.88 -88.73
CA GLY A 671 -44.63 24.67 -89.84
C GLY A 671 -43.83 25.95 -90.14
N PRO A 672 -44.33 26.82 -91.05
CA PRO A 672 -43.56 27.93 -91.62
C PRO A 672 -43.31 29.09 -90.66
N GLU A 673 -44.12 29.25 -89.61
CA GLU A 673 -43.97 30.31 -88.59
C GLU A 673 -42.62 30.24 -87.84
N MET A 674 -41.98 29.07 -87.87
CA MET A 674 -40.68 28.81 -87.26
C MET A 674 -39.54 29.63 -87.88
N LEU A 675 -39.64 30.02 -89.16
CA LEU A 675 -38.63 30.86 -89.81
C LEU A 675 -38.54 32.27 -89.22
N GLU A 676 -39.65 32.80 -88.69
CA GLU A 676 -39.67 34.09 -88.00
C GLU A 676 -39.10 33.97 -86.58
N GLN A 677 -39.32 32.83 -85.93
CA GLN A 677 -38.86 32.56 -84.56
C GLN A 677 -37.38 32.18 -84.49
N GLU A 678 -36.85 31.53 -85.53
CA GLU A 678 -35.47 31.03 -85.56
C GLU A 678 -34.76 31.39 -86.87
N PRO A 679 -34.14 32.59 -86.97
CA PRO A 679 -33.53 33.08 -88.22
C PRO A 679 -32.31 32.27 -88.68
N ALA A 680 -31.77 31.38 -87.84
CA ALA A 680 -30.70 30.45 -88.18
C ALA A 680 -31.18 29.19 -88.93
N LEU A 681 -32.49 28.88 -88.85
CA LEU A 681 -33.07 27.65 -89.39
C LEU A 681 -32.78 27.44 -90.89
N PRO A 682 -32.83 28.46 -91.78
CA PRO A 682 -32.43 28.28 -93.18
C PRO A 682 -31.02 27.70 -93.37
N ARG A 683 -30.05 28.17 -92.56
CA ARG A 683 -28.65 27.71 -92.63
C ARG A 683 -28.51 26.28 -92.10
N MET A 684 -29.25 25.97 -91.03
CA MET A 684 -29.31 24.64 -90.42
C MET A 684 -29.88 23.59 -91.38
N LEU A 685 -31.02 23.90 -92.04
CA LEU A 685 -31.64 23.01 -93.03
C LEU A 685 -30.69 22.70 -94.18
N ARG A 686 -29.97 23.70 -94.70
CA ARG A 686 -28.96 23.49 -95.75
C ARG A 686 -27.83 22.58 -95.28
N ALA A 687 -27.28 22.82 -94.09
CA ALA A 687 -26.22 21.98 -93.53
C ALA A 687 -26.69 20.52 -93.37
N CYS A 688 -27.94 20.31 -92.96
CA CYS A 688 -28.58 19.00 -92.85
C CYS A 688 -28.69 18.29 -94.22
N PHE A 689 -29.20 18.97 -95.25
CA PHE A 689 -29.32 18.38 -96.59
C PHE A 689 -27.94 18.04 -97.19
N THR A 690 -26.95 18.91 -97.05
CA THR A 690 -25.58 18.65 -97.51
C THR A 690 -25.01 17.37 -96.88
N GLU A 691 -25.26 17.13 -95.60
CA GLU A 691 -24.76 15.92 -94.90
C GLU A 691 -25.52 14.64 -95.28
N LEU A 692 -26.80 14.74 -95.62
CA LEU A 692 -27.56 13.58 -96.10
C LEU A 692 -27.05 13.09 -97.46
N VAL A 693 -26.58 14.01 -98.29
CA VAL A 693 -25.97 13.70 -99.59
C VAL A 693 -24.61 13.04 -99.42
N SER A 694 -23.76 13.56 -98.53
CA SER A 694 -22.43 13.01 -98.27
C SER A 694 -22.50 11.57 -97.76
N THR A 695 -23.50 11.26 -96.93
CA THR A 695 -23.76 9.92 -96.39
C THR A 695 -24.47 8.98 -97.39
N GLY A 696 -24.91 9.50 -98.54
CA GLY A 696 -25.59 8.75 -99.58
C GLY A 696 -26.99 8.25 -99.18
N ALA A 697 -27.53 8.69 -98.05
CA ALA A 697 -28.84 8.30 -97.56
C ALA A 697 -29.93 8.80 -98.51
N SER A 698 -30.86 7.90 -98.87
CA SER A 698 -32.03 8.29 -99.63
C SER A 698 -33.09 8.87 -98.70
N VAL A 699 -33.71 9.92 -99.20
CA VAL A 699 -34.79 10.64 -98.55
C VAL A 699 -36.09 9.97 -98.94
N PRO A 700 -36.84 9.34 -98.00
CA PRO A 700 -38.20 8.89 -98.29
C PRO A 700 -39.02 9.94 -99.05
N ARG A 701 -39.69 9.53 -100.13
CA ARG A 701 -40.67 10.37 -100.84
C ARG A 701 -41.80 10.69 -99.86
N GLY A 702 -41.76 11.88 -99.27
CA GLY A 702 -42.60 12.26 -98.12
C GLY A 702 -41.86 13.04 -97.04
N TRP A 703 -40.65 13.55 -97.33
CA TRP A 703 -39.97 14.40 -96.39
C TRP A 703 -40.68 15.73 -96.19
N PRO A 704 -40.70 16.24 -94.95
CA PRO A 704 -41.83 17.06 -94.60
C PRO A 704 -41.50 18.56 -94.69
N VAL A 705 -40.25 18.95 -95.00
CA VAL A 705 -39.87 20.34 -95.37
C VAL A 705 -38.71 20.44 -96.37
N ILE A 706 -38.84 21.36 -97.34
CA ILE A 706 -37.86 21.91 -98.27
C ILE A 706 -37.95 23.44 -98.14
N LEU A 707 -36.80 24.10 -98.11
CA LEU A 707 -36.71 25.55 -98.11
C LEU A 707 -36.75 26.09 -99.55
N THR A 708 -37.68 26.99 -99.82
CA THR A 708 -37.82 27.66 -101.12
C THR A 708 -37.06 28.99 -101.17
N ARG A 709 -36.82 29.53 -102.38
CA ARG A 709 -36.11 30.81 -102.60
C ARG A 709 -36.79 32.01 -101.92
N ASP A 710 -38.11 31.97 -101.77
CA ASP A 710 -38.90 32.95 -101.02
C ASP A 710 -38.90 32.70 -99.51
N GLN A 711 -38.00 31.84 -99.01
CA GLN A 711 -37.88 31.43 -97.62
C GLN A 711 -39.20 30.90 -97.06
N ARG A 712 -39.82 29.96 -97.77
CA ARG A 712 -40.97 29.21 -97.27
C ARG A 712 -40.56 27.76 -97.05
N LEU A 713 -41.14 27.15 -96.02
CA LEU A 713 -41.01 25.73 -95.72
C LEU A 713 -42.17 24.99 -96.37
N VAL A 714 -41.87 24.12 -97.35
CA VAL A 714 -42.89 23.31 -98.05
C VAL A 714 -42.54 21.84 -98.08
N THR A 715 -43.51 20.95 -98.11
CA THR A 715 -43.23 19.51 -98.16
C THR A 715 -42.56 19.11 -99.47
N SER A 716 -41.76 18.04 -99.45
CA SER A 716 -41.03 17.58 -100.64
C SER A 716 -41.90 17.07 -101.79
N ASP A 717 -43.16 16.74 -101.51
CA ASP A 717 -44.18 16.27 -102.43
C ASP A 717 -45.14 17.38 -102.87
N HIS A 718 -44.88 18.63 -102.48
CA HIS A 718 -45.71 19.76 -102.84
C HIS A 718 -45.81 19.88 -104.37
N GLY A 719 -47.02 19.74 -104.92
CA GLY A 719 -47.25 19.58 -106.37
C GLY A 719 -46.78 20.74 -107.25
N SER A 720 -46.56 21.92 -106.65
CA SER A 720 -46.01 23.10 -107.32
C SER A 720 -44.53 23.36 -107.04
N LEU A 721 -43.83 22.47 -106.32
CA LEU A 721 -42.40 22.60 -106.10
C LEU A 721 -41.64 22.19 -107.36
N VAL A 722 -40.86 23.11 -107.90
CA VAL A 722 -40.02 22.92 -109.07
C VAL A 722 -38.58 23.31 -108.78
N ARG A 723 -37.65 22.64 -109.45
CA ARG A 723 -36.24 23.00 -109.42
C ARG A 723 -35.91 23.79 -110.68
N SER A 724 -35.43 25.00 -110.52
CA SER A 724 -34.88 25.79 -111.61
C SER A 724 -33.63 26.51 -111.17
N ASP A 725 -32.59 26.37 -111.97
CA ASP A 725 -31.31 27.06 -111.79
C ASP A 725 -31.28 28.35 -112.65
N THR A 726 -32.36 28.58 -113.40
CA THR A 726 -32.50 29.60 -114.43
C THR A 726 -33.57 30.62 -114.00
N PRO A 727 -33.18 31.84 -113.59
CA PRO A 727 -34.12 32.87 -113.12
C PRO A 727 -35.26 33.16 -114.11
N THR A 728 -35.00 32.95 -115.40
CA THR A 728 -35.94 33.15 -116.51
C THR A 728 -37.08 32.13 -116.55
N LEU A 729 -36.87 30.88 -116.14
CA LEU A 729 -37.93 29.87 -116.09
C LEU A 729 -38.90 30.15 -114.94
N GLU A 730 -38.38 30.56 -113.79
CA GLU A 730 -39.17 30.92 -112.61
C GLU A 730 -40.11 32.10 -112.88
N ALA A 731 -39.59 33.14 -113.54
CA ALA A 731 -40.39 34.30 -113.93
C ALA A 731 -41.52 33.93 -114.91
N LEU A 732 -41.23 33.10 -115.92
CA LEU A 732 -42.22 32.63 -116.92
C LEU A 732 -43.36 31.81 -116.31
N PHE A 733 -43.06 31.06 -115.26
CA PHE A 733 -43.99 30.13 -114.63
C PHE A 733 -44.79 30.77 -113.49
N SER A 734 -44.24 31.80 -112.83
CA SER A 734 -44.96 32.60 -111.83
C SER A 734 -46.22 33.30 -112.37
N GLU A 735 -46.31 33.49 -113.69
CA GLU A 735 -47.49 34.08 -114.34
C GLU A 735 -48.64 33.07 -114.57
N VAL A 736 -48.39 31.76 -114.45
CA VAL A 736 -49.34 30.68 -114.82
C VAL A 736 -49.82 29.87 -113.60
N GLY A 737 -49.15 29.99 -112.44
CA GLY A 737 -49.54 29.42 -111.16
C GLY A 737 -48.51 29.63 -110.05
N ASP A 738 -48.83 29.23 -108.82
CA ASP A 738 -47.93 29.34 -107.64
C ASP A 738 -46.81 28.28 -107.69
N LEU A 739 -45.85 28.44 -108.61
CA LEU A 739 -44.67 27.59 -108.69
C LEU A 739 -43.63 28.03 -107.66
N LEU A 740 -43.25 27.10 -106.79
CA LEU A 740 -42.29 27.31 -105.71
C LEU A 740 -40.93 26.75 -106.12
N VAL A 741 -39.88 27.52 -105.90
CA VAL A 741 -38.53 27.16 -106.33
C VAL A 741 -37.70 26.77 -105.12
N ALA A 742 -37.11 25.57 -105.13
CA ALA A 742 -36.17 25.15 -104.08
C ALA A 742 -34.96 26.10 -104.00
N GLU A 743 -34.53 26.47 -102.79
CA GLU A 743 -33.40 27.37 -102.62
C GLU A 743 -32.06 26.64 -102.89
N PRO A 744 -31.26 27.07 -103.88
CA PRO A 744 -30.08 26.31 -104.35
C PRO A 744 -28.86 26.38 -103.42
N GLY A 745 -28.95 27.07 -102.28
CA GLY A 745 -27.82 27.28 -101.39
C GLY A 745 -26.73 28.21 -101.98
N GLY A 746 -25.61 28.35 -101.27
CA GLY A 746 -24.42 29.04 -101.80
C GLY A 746 -23.64 28.16 -102.79
N PRO A 747 -22.70 28.71 -103.58
CA PRO A 747 -21.99 27.95 -104.62
C PRO A 747 -21.20 26.72 -104.11
N GLN A 748 -20.88 26.66 -102.83
CA GLN A 748 -20.21 25.49 -102.20
C GLN A 748 -21.19 24.38 -101.79
N ASP A 749 -22.44 24.72 -101.46
CA ASP A 749 -23.48 23.75 -101.06
C ASP A 749 -24.34 23.30 -102.26
N ALA A 750 -24.33 24.07 -103.36
CA ALA A 750 -25.14 23.87 -104.55
C ALA A 750 -24.93 22.47 -105.16
N VAL A 751 -23.69 22.00 -105.31
CA VAL A 751 -23.40 20.69 -105.93
C VAL A 751 -23.95 19.52 -105.09
N ALA A 752 -23.90 19.62 -103.76
CA ALA A 752 -24.43 18.59 -102.88
C ALA A 752 -25.97 18.60 -102.92
N LEU A 753 -26.59 19.77 -102.80
CA LEU A 753 -28.03 19.95 -102.96
C LEU A 753 -28.52 19.53 -104.36
N ASP A 754 -27.70 19.73 -105.39
CA ASP A 754 -28.00 19.34 -106.76
C ASP A 754 -28.07 17.82 -106.92
N LEU A 755 -27.17 17.10 -106.27
CA LEU A 755 -27.17 15.64 -106.21
C LEU A 755 -28.30 15.10 -105.33
N PHE A 756 -28.67 15.83 -104.28
CA PHE A 756 -29.83 15.51 -103.43
C PHE A 756 -31.13 15.51 -104.22
N TYR A 757 -31.44 16.63 -104.88
CA TYR A 757 -32.69 16.85 -105.60
C TYR A 757 -32.79 16.08 -106.93
N ALA A 758 -31.71 15.43 -107.38
CA ALA A 758 -31.70 14.60 -108.59
C ALA A 758 -32.04 13.13 -108.33
N ARG A 759 -32.08 12.69 -107.06
CA ARG A 759 -32.50 11.34 -106.63
C ARG A 759 -33.98 11.32 -106.32
#